data_AF-A0A7Z8G5Q9-F1
#
_entry.id   AF-A0A7Z8G5Q9-F1
#
_cell.length_a   1.000
_cell.length_b   1.000
_cell.length_c   1.000
_cell.angle_alpha   90.00
_cell.angle_beta   90.00
_cell.angle_gamma   90.00
#
_symmetry.space_group_name_H-M   'P 1'
#
loop_
_entity.id
_entity.type
_entity.pdbx_description
1 polymer ?
#
loop_
_entity_poly.entity_id
_entity_poly.type
_entity_poly.pdbx_seq_one_letter_code
_entity_poly.pdbx_strand_id
1 'polypeptide(L)'
;MQDTVGAEIIPSIEEPTWLFKAGISKGKNHDRQDLGIILEPNATIKIRQEHPDYNGDVTLNLLTNDSKTEKSLKVGSEWVSIKTDVSTVPFIETPYGQTDAMVEYQITGDVKILTVYDKNTTEKDFFEEWDANDGEYALIKGQSFQLFVSKVDKEAVRNLKDFSSIGELVEHYEGIFAQYNKLLGLTSTATDTDKLNQNRYFMKADKNGPGGAYYGSNWTANSETSVSMWLQKNSWGALHEIAHGYQTGFDGKGMYTGEVSNNLYAVDYQYSQYGKEADKVGWLFNYGRKDAVEKELYQALIKDGKGYESINDHRYRLILLTMMQQKAGNESFTKMNQEYRKLASKDGFNAANYQLPDLMNKYYGEVSGYDFTPVFKKWQVSTDEIQGKKNRQNEYQAVASLADVVPESQLTAARALVDPNILINSNFEMVGNQEIAPLGLKGNVHLTLDVQDITDFKGKTILIKEGSKVVKEIKLDSKEITIENMPNGIYTLEIPQGEKARYEFDQQYLYVKEKQNNLAIKFKKIETSNLVNQSIQLLGLGNQQFAELSTNLNDHQAILNISKTTPHSYYKGIKYATIEVRDVNDQIIFTKEIQGTNATVGKEIIPFEVGYKLFIFHDETKNRLKSSEKIIDSSKKENSFIMTQYGLKNNQLGNNPEHQFVEKLSSMLDKIFDDSDNMLLLATKDQLWEAINSLQEPNRTYFLSEYKDILN
;
A
#
# COMPACT_ATOMS: atom_id res chain seq x y z
N MET A 1 46.35 -37.89 -0.79
CA MET A 1 45.04 -37.23 -0.83
C MET A 1 44.28 -37.89 -1.96
N GLN A 2 43.20 -38.58 -1.63
CA GLN A 2 42.33 -39.24 -2.59
C GLN A 2 41.24 -38.22 -2.92
N ASP A 3 41.11 -37.81 -4.18
CA ASP A 3 40.06 -36.87 -4.57
C ASP A 3 38.71 -37.56 -4.36
N THR A 4 37.86 -37.01 -3.49
CA THR A 4 36.48 -37.48 -3.34
C THR A 4 35.69 -36.94 -4.54
N VAL A 5 35.18 -37.85 -5.38
CA VAL A 5 34.30 -37.51 -6.51
C VAL A 5 32.86 -37.79 -6.10
N GLY A 6 32.01 -36.78 -6.17
CA GLY A 6 30.58 -36.86 -5.89
C GLY A 6 29.75 -36.35 -7.06
N ALA A 7 28.51 -36.84 -7.16
CA ALA A 7 27.52 -36.33 -8.09
C ALA A 7 26.16 -36.30 -7.41
N GLU A 8 25.43 -35.19 -7.57
CA GLU A 8 24.13 -34.98 -6.93
C GLU A 8 23.12 -34.39 -7.91
N ILE A 9 21.90 -34.92 -7.85
CA ILE A 9 20.74 -34.34 -8.53
C ILE A 9 20.22 -33.21 -7.65
N ILE A 10 20.09 -32.03 -8.26
CA ILE A 10 19.56 -30.82 -7.63
C ILE A 10 18.14 -30.63 -8.17
N PRO A 11 17.10 -30.97 -7.37
CA PRO A 11 15.72 -30.87 -7.82
C PRO A 11 15.38 -29.43 -8.20
N SER A 12 14.59 -29.26 -9.26
CA SER A 12 13.99 -27.98 -9.61
C SER A 12 12.64 -27.79 -8.92
N ILE A 13 12.30 -26.54 -8.64
CA ILE A 13 10.96 -26.16 -8.16
C ILE A 13 10.32 -25.16 -9.12
N GLU A 14 8.99 -25.09 -9.10
CA GLU A 14 8.25 -24.11 -9.90
C GLU A 14 8.54 -22.69 -9.43
N GLU A 15 8.85 -21.78 -10.37
CA GLU A 15 8.97 -20.36 -10.06
C GLU A 15 7.60 -19.78 -9.68
N PRO A 16 7.41 -19.25 -8.46
CA PRO A 16 6.13 -18.68 -8.05
C PRO A 16 5.92 -17.28 -8.61
N THR A 17 5.84 -17.18 -9.95
CA THR A 17 5.73 -15.90 -10.67
C THR A 17 4.52 -15.08 -10.26
N TRP A 18 3.44 -15.72 -9.80
CA TRP A 18 2.25 -15.07 -9.26
C TRP A 18 2.51 -14.29 -7.96
N LEU A 19 3.44 -14.76 -7.11
CA LEU A 19 3.89 -14.02 -5.93
C LEU A 19 4.84 -12.90 -6.32
N PHE A 20 5.83 -13.23 -7.16
CA PHE A 20 6.90 -12.30 -7.52
C PHE A 20 6.38 -11.08 -8.30
N LYS A 21 5.41 -11.27 -9.21
CA LYS A 21 4.74 -10.16 -9.91
C LYS A 21 4.00 -9.24 -8.95
N ALA A 22 3.45 -9.78 -7.87
CA ALA A 22 2.80 -9.01 -6.81
C ALA A 22 3.79 -8.37 -5.82
N GLY A 23 5.10 -8.49 -6.04
CA GLY A 23 6.12 -7.95 -5.13
C GLY A 23 6.36 -8.78 -3.87
N ILE A 24 5.73 -9.95 -3.74
CA ILE A 24 5.89 -10.84 -2.58
C ILE A 24 7.13 -11.70 -2.80
N SER A 25 8.08 -11.61 -1.89
CA SER A 25 9.41 -12.23 -2.05
C SER A 25 9.59 -13.55 -1.30
N LYS A 26 8.55 -14.09 -0.67
CA LYS A 26 8.54 -15.27 0.21
C LYS A 26 9.49 -16.38 -0.23
N GLY A 27 10.63 -16.50 0.46
CA GLY A 27 11.64 -17.54 0.25
C GLY A 27 12.28 -17.53 -1.14
N LYS A 28 12.19 -16.42 -1.89
CA LYS A 28 12.81 -16.30 -3.21
C LYS A 28 14.31 -16.53 -3.08
N ASN A 29 14.88 -17.48 -3.84
CA ASN A 29 16.29 -17.90 -3.79
C ASN A 29 16.81 -18.38 -2.42
N HIS A 30 15.91 -18.71 -1.49
CA HIS A 30 16.29 -19.24 -0.18
C HIS A 30 16.49 -20.76 -0.22
N ASP A 31 15.68 -21.48 -0.99
CA ASP A 31 15.74 -22.94 -1.05
C ASP A 31 17.10 -23.44 -1.57
N ARG A 32 17.72 -24.37 -0.83
CA ARG A 32 19.09 -24.84 -1.09
C ARG A 32 19.23 -26.34 -0.85
N GLN A 33 20.16 -26.95 -1.59
CA GLN A 33 20.56 -28.34 -1.44
C GLN A 33 22.01 -28.38 -0.91
N ASP A 34 22.22 -28.97 0.27
CA ASP A 34 23.56 -29.24 0.82
C ASP A 34 24.20 -30.44 0.14
N LEU A 35 25.53 -30.42 -0.04
CA LEU A 35 26.30 -31.58 -0.53
C LEU A 35 26.72 -32.55 0.59
N GLY A 36 26.08 -32.48 1.77
CA GLY A 36 26.32 -33.40 2.90
C GLY A 36 27.68 -33.29 3.60
N ILE A 37 28.47 -32.26 3.33
CA ILE A 37 29.85 -32.13 3.82
C ILE A 37 30.18 -30.75 4.38
N ILE A 38 31.22 -30.69 5.22
CA ILE A 38 31.89 -29.47 5.65
C ILE A 38 33.28 -29.46 5.03
N LEU A 39 33.59 -28.43 4.25
CA LEU A 39 34.93 -28.19 3.71
C LEU A 39 35.78 -27.53 4.80
N GLU A 40 36.88 -28.16 5.19
CA GLU A 40 37.80 -27.60 6.18
C GLU A 40 38.69 -26.51 5.58
N PRO A 41 39.35 -25.65 6.39
CA PRO A 41 40.22 -24.60 5.89
C PRO A 41 41.26 -25.13 4.91
N ASN A 42 41.42 -24.45 3.78
CA ASN A 42 42.24 -24.82 2.64
C ASN A 42 41.71 -25.90 1.70
N ALA A 43 40.55 -26.51 1.98
CA ALA A 43 39.90 -27.38 1.02
C ALA A 43 39.45 -26.60 -0.22
N THR A 44 39.52 -27.25 -1.37
CA THR A 44 39.05 -26.75 -2.66
C THR A 44 37.98 -27.68 -3.19
N ILE A 45 36.84 -27.10 -3.57
CA ILE A 45 35.81 -27.80 -4.34
C ILE A 45 35.92 -27.36 -5.80
N LYS A 46 36.06 -28.35 -6.67
CA LYS A 46 35.98 -28.21 -8.12
C LYS A 46 34.65 -28.80 -8.56
N ILE A 47 33.85 -28.07 -9.32
CA ILE A 47 32.44 -28.42 -9.59
C ILE A 47 32.05 -28.04 -11.02
N ARG A 48 31.12 -28.78 -11.61
CA ARG A 48 30.42 -28.44 -12.86
C ARG A 48 28.98 -28.94 -12.83
N GLN A 49 28.14 -28.37 -13.67
CA GLN A 49 26.81 -28.87 -13.97
C GLN A 49 26.93 -29.87 -15.14
N GLU A 50 26.33 -31.04 -15.01
CA GLU A 50 26.49 -32.14 -15.98
C GLU A 50 25.18 -32.63 -16.61
N HIS A 51 24.03 -32.18 -16.12
CA HIS A 51 22.75 -32.67 -16.65
C HIS A 51 22.54 -32.17 -18.08
N PRO A 52 22.48 -33.05 -19.09
CA PRO A 52 22.49 -32.66 -20.50
C PRO A 52 21.25 -31.86 -20.92
N ASP A 53 20.11 -32.06 -20.24
CA ASP A 53 18.85 -31.37 -20.54
C ASP A 53 18.64 -30.07 -19.73
N TYR A 54 19.55 -29.74 -18.81
CA TYR A 54 19.49 -28.50 -18.04
C TYR A 54 20.50 -27.50 -18.61
N ASN A 55 19.99 -26.43 -19.22
CA ASN A 55 20.80 -25.46 -19.98
C ASN A 55 21.20 -24.20 -19.18
N GLY A 56 20.95 -24.18 -17.87
CA GLY A 56 21.25 -23.04 -16.99
C GLY A 56 22.51 -23.23 -16.15
N ASP A 57 22.96 -22.16 -15.51
CA ASP A 57 23.95 -22.23 -14.44
C ASP A 57 23.24 -22.42 -13.09
N VAL A 58 23.82 -23.24 -12.21
CA VAL A 58 23.44 -23.26 -10.79
C VAL A 58 24.37 -22.35 -9.96
N THR A 59 23.94 -21.91 -8.79
CA THR A 59 24.80 -21.16 -7.86
C THR A 59 25.31 -22.08 -6.76
N LEU A 60 26.63 -22.23 -6.65
CA LEU A 60 27.28 -22.79 -5.46
C LEU A 60 27.53 -21.67 -4.45
N ASN A 61 27.12 -21.89 -3.21
CA ASN A 61 27.42 -21.04 -2.07
C ASN A 61 28.20 -21.82 -1.01
N LEU A 62 29.36 -21.30 -0.61
CA LEU A 62 30.11 -21.76 0.55
C LEU A 62 29.68 -20.91 1.75
N LEU A 63 28.82 -21.45 2.60
CA LEU A 63 28.16 -20.72 3.68
C LEU A 63 28.81 -20.98 5.05
N THR A 64 28.70 -19.98 5.92
CA THR A 64 29.16 -19.98 7.32
C THR A 64 28.15 -19.22 8.20
N ASN A 65 28.43 -18.99 9.47
CA ASN A 65 27.67 -18.05 10.30
C ASN A 65 28.18 -16.59 10.19
N ASP A 66 28.94 -16.24 9.16
CA ASP A 66 29.50 -14.89 8.94
C ASP A 66 29.63 -14.58 7.45
N SER A 67 28.76 -13.70 6.94
CA SER A 67 28.71 -13.29 5.53
C SER A 67 30.04 -12.79 4.96
N LYS A 68 30.97 -12.28 5.79
CA LYS A 68 32.30 -11.84 5.34
C LYS A 68 33.23 -12.99 4.95
N THR A 69 32.90 -14.21 5.34
CA THR A 69 33.71 -15.40 5.06
C THR A 69 33.09 -16.31 4.00
N GLU A 70 31.87 -15.99 3.57
CA GLU A 70 31.14 -16.76 2.56
C GLU A 70 31.66 -16.44 1.16
N LYS A 71 31.56 -17.42 0.28
CA LYS A 71 31.92 -17.26 -1.14
C LYS A 71 30.86 -17.89 -2.02
N SER A 72 30.68 -17.38 -3.23
CA SER A 72 29.74 -17.94 -4.20
C SER A 72 30.32 -18.01 -5.60
N LEU A 73 29.79 -18.92 -6.41
CA LEU A 73 30.25 -19.18 -7.76
C LEU A 73 29.07 -19.66 -8.64
N LYS A 74 29.01 -19.17 -9.88
CA LYS A 74 28.13 -19.74 -10.90
C LYS A 74 28.78 -20.99 -11.51
N VAL A 75 27.99 -22.04 -11.66
CA VAL A 75 28.45 -23.37 -12.07
C VAL A 75 27.63 -23.77 -13.30
N GLY A 76 28.29 -23.72 -14.47
CA GLY A 76 27.78 -24.22 -15.73
C GLY A 76 28.46 -25.53 -16.13
N SER A 77 28.49 -25.86 -17.41
CA SER A 77 29.04 -27.12 -17.93
C SER A 77 30.56 -27.29 -17.75
N GLU A 78 31.28 -26.17 -17.62
CA GLU A 78 32.73 -26.16 -17.46
C GLU A 78 33.13 -26.35 -16.00
N TRP A 79 34.26 -27.04 -15.80
CA TRP A 79 34.85 -27.19 -14.47
C TRP A 79 35.32 -25.84 -13.93
N VAL A 80 34.77 -25.47 -12.78
CA VAL A 80 35.19 -24.29 -12.02
C VAL A 80 35.65 -24.72 -10.63
N SER A 81 36.44 -23.91 -9.94
CA SER A 81 36.99 -24.26 -8.62
C SER A 81 36.95 -23.10 -7.66
N ILE A 82 36.67 -23.40 -6.39
CA ILE A 82 36.67 -22.41 -5.32
C ILE A 82 37.30 -23.01 -4.06
N LYS A 83 38.18 -22.22 -3.44
CA LYS A 83 38.90 -22.59 -2.23
C LYS A 83 38.33 -21.84 -1.03
N THR A 84 38.22 -22.50 0.11
CA THR A 84 37.86 -21.87 1.38
C THR A 84 39.07 -21.66 2.30
N ASP A 85 38.99 -20.60 3.11
CA ASP A 85 40.01 -20.26 4.13
C ASP A 85 39.50 -20.54 5.56
N VAL A 86 38.22 -20.89 5.70
CA VAL A 86 37.54 -21.26 6.95
C VAL A 86 36.68 -22.50 6.72
N SER A 87 36.20 -23.16 7.77
CA SER A 87 35.24 -24.24 7.59
C SER A 87 33.94 -23.69 6.99
N THR A 88 33.47 -24.27 5.89
CA THR A 88 32.28 -23.84 5.13
C THR A 88 31.44 -25.03 4.70
N VAL A 89 30.13 -24.83 4.53
CA VAL A 89 29.25 -25.84 3.94
C VAL A 89 28.88 -25.43 2.51
N PRO A 90 29.15 -26.29 1.50
CA PRO A 90 28.71 -26.06 0.13
C PRO A 90 27.22 -26.35 -0.03
N PHE A 91 26.49 -25.35 -0.50
CA PHE A 91 25.08 -25.43 -0.87
C PHE A 91 24.89 -25.05 -2.33
N ILE A 92 24.03 -25.77 -3.04
CA ILE A 92 23.53 -25.38 -4.35
C ILE A 92 22.18 -24.70 -4.18
N GLU A 93 21.99 -23.50 -4.73
CA GLU A 93 20.66 -22.88 -4.81
C GLU A 93 19.74 -23.73 -5.68
N THR A 94 18.55 -24.03 -5.17
CA THR A 94 17.55 -24.81 -5.89
C THR A 94 17.11 -24.04 -7.13
N PRO A 95 17.29 -24.61 -8.34
CA PRO A 95 16.89 -23.96 -9.56
C PRO A 95 15.38 -23.86 -9.71
N TYR A 96 14.93 -22.80 -10.37
CA TYR A 96 13.57 -22.69 -10.85
C TYR A 96 13.43 -23.36 -12.21
N GLY A 97 12.40 -24.19 -12.38
CA GLY A 97 12.13 -24.85 -13.67
C GLY A 97 11.35 -26.16 -13.54
N GLN A 98 11.35 -26.92 -14.63
CA GLN A 98 10.76 -28.26 -14.70
C GLN A 98 11.82 -29.36 -14.89
N THR A 99 13.08 -28.97 -15.08
CA THR A 99 14.20 -29.89 -15.31
C THR A 99 15.16 -29.80 -14.14
N ASP A 100 15.44 -30.91 -13.49
CA ASP A 100 16.43 -30.96 -12.41
C ASP A 100 17.83 -30.70 -12.96
N ALA A 101 18.67 -30.05 -12.17
CA ALA A 101 20.09 -29.95 -12.47
C ALA A 101 20.84 -31.17 -11.90
N MET A 102 22.06 -31.41 -12.36
CA MET A 102 22.97 -32.37 -11.75
C MET A 102 24.33 -31.70 -11.64
N VAL A 103 24.93 -31.77 -10.47
CA VAL A 103 26.29 -31.28 -10.25
C VAL A 103 27.23 -32.44 -10.04
N GLU A 104 28.40 -32.38 -10.67
CA GLU A 104 29.53 -33.26 -10.40
C GLU A 104 30.60 -32.43 -9.70
N TYR A 105 31.17 -32.95 -8.62
CA TYR A 105 32.20 -32.25 -7.86
C TYR A 105 33.35 -33.15 -7.42
N GLN A 106 34.52 -32.52 -7.28
CA GLN A 106 35.78 -33.09 -6.83
C GLN A 106 36.30 -32.24 -5.69
N ILE A 107 36.71 -32.87 -4.59
CA ILE A 107 37.24 -32.15 -3.44
C ILE A 107 38.68 -32.55 -3.18
N THR A 108 39.53 -31.54 -3.03
CA THR A 108 40.92 -31.69 -2.60
C THR A 108 41.10 -30.97 -1.26
N GLY A 109 41.52 -31.71 -0.24
CA GLY A 109 41.67 -31.24 1.14
C GLY A 109 40.84 -32.06 2.12
N ASP A 110 40.83 -31.64 3.38
CA ASP A 110 40.08 -32.33 4.44
C ASP A 110 38.60 -31.93 4.42
N VAL A 111 37.74 -32.90 4.71
CA VAL A 111 36.28 -32.71 4.83
C VAL A 111 35.75 -33.44 6.04
N LYS A 112 34.64 -32.94 6.59
CA LYS A 112 33.83 -33.63 7.61
C LYS A 112 32.42 -33.85 7.08
N ILE A 113 31.68 -34.76 7.71
CA ILE A 113 30.26 -34.96 7.42
C ILE A 113 29.46 -33.77 7.97
N LEU A 114 28.52 -33.26 7.17
CA LEU A 114 27.49 -32.35 7.66
C LEU A 114 26.37 -33.18 8.28
N THR A 115 26.20 -33.10 9.59
CA THR A 115 25.10 -33.78 10.28
C THR A 115 23.77 -33.06 10.03
N VAL A 116 22.73 -33.83 9.67
CA VAL A 116 21.42 -33.29 9.27
C VAL A 116 20.30 -33.90 10.12
N TYR A 117 19.48 -33.04 10.72
CA TYR A 117 18.20 -33.42 11.32
C TYR A 117 17.08 -33.21 10.30
N ASP A 118 16.33 -34.27 9.99
CA ASP A 118 15.09 -34.20 9.21
C ASP A 118 14.02 -35.15 9.78
N LYS A 119 12.87 -35.27 9.11
CA LYS A 119 11.74 -36.10 9.54
C LYS A 119 12.06 -37.59 9.74
N ASN A 120 13.18 -38.08 9.21
CA ASN A 120 13.64 -39.46 9.32
C ASN A 120 14.80 -39.63 10.33
N THR A 121 15.32 -38.55 10.91
CA THR A 121 16.43 -38.57 11.87
C THR A 121 15.90 -38.46 13.29
N THR A 122 16.37 -39.30 14.22
CA THR A 122 16.07 -39.11 15.65
C THR A 122 17.05 -38.11 16.27
N GLU A 123 16.65 -37.35 17.30
CA GLU A 123 17.56 -36.41 17.98
C GLU A 123 18.80 -37.10 18.53
N LYS A 124 18.63 -38.32 19.04
CA LYS A 124 19.74 -39.13 19.53
C LYS A 124 20.75 -39.38 18.42
N ASP A 125 20.31 -39.89 17.27
CA ASP A 125 21.20 -40.21 16.15
C ASP A 125 21.87 -38.95 15.60
N PHE A 126 21.11 -37.84 15.51
CA PHE A 126 21.62 -36.53 15.11
C PHE A 126 22.78 -36.06 16.00
N PHE A 127 22.60 -36.11 17.32
CA PHE A 127 23.66 -35.67 18.23
C PHE A 127 24.83 -36.66 18.33
N GLU A 128 24.57 -37.97 18.28
CA GLU A 128 25.64 -38.98 18.26
C GLU A 128 26.52 -38.82 17.01
N GLU A 129 25.95 -38.56 15.84
CA GLU A 129 26.71 -38.29 14.61
C GLU A 129 27.47 -36.95 14.70
N TRP A 130 26.83 -35.88 15.19
CA TRP A 130 27.48 -34.58 15.31
C TRP A 130 28.61 -34.60 16.34
N ASP A 131 28.48 -35.37 17.43
CA ASP A 131 29.53 -35.59 18.43
C ASP A 131 30.68 -36.42 17.86
N ALA A 132 30.38 -37.48 17.11
CA ALA A 132 31.39 -38.35 16.52
C ALA A 132 32.24 -37.65 15.44
N ASN A 133 31.63 -36.77 14.63
CA ASN A 133 32.31 -36.08 13.53
C ASN A 133 32.93 -34.74 13.93
N ASP A 134 32.60 -34.22 15.12
CA ASP A 134 33.07 -32.93 15.62
C ASP A 134 32.89 -31.73 14.65
N GLY A 135 31.84 -31.79 13.82
CA GLY A 135 31.59 -30.84 12.73
C GLY A 135 31.29 -29.41 13.19
N GLU A 136 31.78 -28.44 12.43
CA GLU A 136 31.63 -26.99 12.67
C GLU A 136 30.21 -26.48 12.46
N TYR A 137 29.39 -27.22 11.72
CA TYR A 137 28.02 -26.89 11.42
C TYR A 137 27.12 -28.13 11.41
N ALA A 138 25.83 -27.90 11.58
CA ALA A 138 24.77 -28.87 11.32
C ALA A 138 23.58 -28.17 10.64
N LEU A 139 22.65 -28.97 10.14
CA LEU A 139 21.48 -28.48 9.43
C LEU A 139 20.20 -29.11 9.99
N ILE A 140 19.21 -28.29 10.31
CA ILE A 140 17.87 -28.75 10.69
C ILE A 140 16.94 -28.44 9.52
N LYS A 141 16.24 -29.45 8.99
CA LYS A 141 15.36 -29.31 7.82
C LYS A 141 13.89 -29.48 8.23
N GLY A 142 13.10 -28.44 8.00
CA GLY A 142 11.63 -28.49 7.97
C GLY A 142 11.10 -28.67 6.55
N GLN A 143 9.78 -28.71 6.40
CA GLN A 143 9.11 -28.70 5.10
C GLN A 143 9.21 -27.31 4.44
N SER A 144 9.08 -26.24 5.24
CA SER A 144 9.03 -24.85 4.77
C SER A 144 10.33 -24.08 5.03
N PHE A 145 11.33 -24.68 5.69
CA PHE A 145 12.57 -24.00 6.03
C PHE A 145 13.77 -24.94 6.21
N GLN A 146 14.96 -24.34 6.24
CA GLN A 146 16.23 -24.93 6.63
C GLN A 146 16.88 -24.00 7.66
N LEU A 147 17.32 -24.52 8.79
CA LEU A 147 18.05 -23.77 9.82
C LEU A 147 19.50 -24.25 9.87
N PHE A 148 20.41 -23.37 9.46
CA PHE A 148 21.84 -23.62 9.40
C PHE A 148 22.50 -23.21 10.73
N VAL A 149 23.01 -24.21 11.46
CA VAL A 149 23.43 -24.07 12.85
C VAL A 149 24.96 -24.19 12.94
N SER A 150 25.62 -23.22 13.56
CA SER A 150 27.05 -23.34 13.89
C SER A 150 27.24 -24.11 15.19
N LYS A 151 28.38 -24.80 15.31
CA LYS A 151 28.79 -25.55 16.51
C LYS A 151 28.74 -24.73 17.80
N VAL A 152 28.84 -23.40 17.73
CA VAL A 152 28.66 -22.53 18.91
C VAL A 152 27.29 -22.69 19.59
N ASP A 153 26.27 -23.13 18.83
CA ASP A 153 24.91 -23.33 19.30
C ASP A 153 24.56 -24.80 19.55
N LYS A 154 25.51 -25.74 19.35
CA LYS A 154 25.25 -27.18 19.46
C LYS A 154 24.60 -27.57 20.78
N GLU A 155 25.12 -27.06 21.90
CA GLU A 155 24.57 -27.33 23.22
C GLU A 155 23.27 -26.56 23.51
N ALA A 156 23.04 -25.42 22.86
CA ALA A 156 21.76 -24.71 22.94
C ALA A 156 20.65 -25.46 22.19
N VAL A 157 20.98 -26.08 21.06
CA VAL A 157 20.06 -26.96 20.31
C VAL A 157 19.87 -28.29 21.05
N ARG A 158 20.89 -28.84 21.71
CA ARG A 158 20.73 -30.04 22.54
C ARG A 158 19.85 -29.80 23.77
N ASN A 159 19.87 -28.59 24.30
CA ASN A 159 19.16 -28.19 25.52
C ASN A 159 18.21 -27.01 25.24
N LEU A 160 17.28 -27.19 24.29
CA LEU A 160 16.29 -26.18 23.95
C LEU A 160 15.51 -25.75 25.21
N LYS A 161 15.41 -24.44 25.43
CA LYS A 161 14.75 -23.88 26.62
C LYS A 161 13.23 -23.83 26.47
N ASP A 162 12.76 -23.48 25.28
CA ASP A 162 11.34 -23.22 25.01
C ASP A 162 10.64 -24.39 24.29
N PHE A 163 11.41 -25.41 23.91
CA PHE A 163 10.95 -26.57 23.14
C PHE A 163 11.44 -27.85 23.81
N SER A 164 10.61 -28.88 23.79
CA SER A 164 10.90 -30.20 24.33
C SER A 164 11.80 -31.04 23.42
N SER A 165 11.87 -30.70 22.13
CA SER A 165 12.69 -31.37 21.10
C SER A 165 12.92 -30.47 19.88
N ILE A 166 13.89 -30.83 19.03
CA ILE A 166 14.07 -30.26 17.68
C ILE A 166 12.80 -30.49 16.84
N GLY A 167 12.06 -31.58 17.06
CA GLY A 167 10.77 -31.82 16.43
C GLY A 167 9.75 -30.73 16.74
N GLU A 168 9.60 -30.36 18.02
CA GLU A 168 8.69 -29.28 18.43
C GLU A 168 9.15 -27.91 17.87
N LEU A 169 10.46 -27.67 17.79
CA LEU A 169 11.02 -26.48 17.12
C LEU A 169 10.62 -26.41 15.64
N VAL A 170 10.71 -27.54 14.92
CA VAL A 170 10.30 -27.63 13.51
C VAL A 170 8.80 -27.37 13.38
N GLU A 171 7.97 -28.04 14.19
CA GLU A 171 6.51 -27.85 14.18
C GLU A 171 6.10 -26.39 14.46
N HIS A 172 6.81 -25.72 15.36
CA HIS A 172 6.59 -24.30 15.67
C HIS A 172 6.75 -23.42 14.42
N TYR A 173 7.84 -23.59 13.67
CA TYR A 173 8.08 -22.83 12.43
C TYR A 173 7.12 -23.19 11.31
N GLU A 174 6.80 -24.48 11.13
CA GLU A 174 5.76 -24.89 10.18
C GLU A 174 4.41 -24.24 10.52
N GLY A 175 4.09 -24.09 11.81
CA GLY A 175 2.93 -23.34 12.28
C GLY A 175 2.96 -21.84 11.90
N ILE A 176 4.11 -21.17 12.03
CA ILE A 176 4.29 -19.78 11.59
C ILE A 176 4.03 -19.65 10.09
N PHE A 177 4.70 -20.46 9.27
CA PHE A 177 4.52 -20.42 7.82
C PHE A 177 3.08 -20.74 7.41
N ALA A 178 2.45 -21.74 8.03
CA ALA A 178 1.06 -22.09 7.76
C ALA A 178 0.11 -20.93 8.06
N GLN A 179 0.26 -20.25 9.19
CA GLN A 179 -0.57 -19.11 9.55
C GLN A 179 -0.34 -17.92 8.61
N TYR A 180 0.91 -17.59 8.29
CA TYR A 180 1.22 -16.49 7.37
C TYR A 180 0.72 -16.77 5.95
N ASN A 181 0.83 -18.02 5.48
CA ASN A 181 0.28 -18.46 4.19
C ASN A 181 -1.23 -18.31 4.16
N LYS A 182 -1.92 -18.72 5.25
CA LYS A 182 -3.37 -18.55 5.39
C LYS A 182 -3.76 -17.07 5.33
N LEU A 183 -3.07 -16.21 6.07
CA LEU A 183 -3.38 -14.79 6.13
C LEU A 183 -3.12 -14.08 4.79
N LEU A 184 -2.06 -14.48 4.08
CA LEU A 184 -1.77 -14.03 2.71
C LEU A 184 -2.76 -14.60 1.67
N GLY A 185 -3.52 -15.64 2.01
CA GLY A 185 -4.53 -16.25 1.14
C GLY A 185 -4.00 -17.31 0.19
N LEU A 186 -2.94 -18.02 0.57
CA LEU A 186 -2.37 -19.13 -0.22
C LEU A 186 -2.95 -20.48 0.21
N THR A 187 -3.22 -21.36 -0.75
CA THR A 187 -3.72 -22.72 -0.48
C THR A 187 -3.01 -23.77 -1.35
N SER A 188 -2.97 -25.02 -0.87
CA SER A 188 -2.44 -26.15 -1.63
C SER A 188 -3.36 -26.66 -2.73
N THR A 189 -4.64 -26.24 -2.72
CA THR A 189 -5.65 -26.65 -3.71
C THR A 189 -5.83 -25.65 -4.84
N ALA A 190 -5.36 -24.41 -4.67
CA ALA A 190 -5.39 -23.40 -5.71
C ALA A 190 -4.37 -23.72 -6.82
N THR A 191 -4.74 -23.42 -8.06
CA THR A 191 -3.90 -23.66 -9.25
C THR A 191 -3.54 -22.36 -9.99
N ASP A 192 -3.94 -21.20 -9.46
CA ASP A 192 -3.78 -19.88 -10.07
C ASP A 192 -2.93 -18.94 -9.17
N THR A 193 -3.30 -17.65 -9.08
CA THR A 193 -2.56 -16.63 -8.32
C THR A 193 -2.54 -16.85 -6.81
N ASP A 194 -3.31 -17.82 -6.28
CA ASP A 194 -3.42 -18.12 -4.85
C ASP A 194 -2.77 -19.47 -4.47
N LYS A 195 -2.04 -20.09 -5.40
CA LYS A 195 -1.32 -21.34 -5.18
C LYS A 195 -0.19 -21.18 -4.14
N LEU A 196 -0.08 -22.15 -3.24
CA LEU A 196 1.04 -22.24 -2.30
C LEU A 196 2.34 -22.59 -3.04
N ASN A 197 3.41 -21.81 -2.81
CA ASN A 197 4.72 -22.05 -3.42
C ASN A 197 5.56 -23.07 -2.65
N GLN A 198 6.54 -23.66 -3.33
CA GLN A 198 7.41 -24.72 -2.79
C GLN A 198 8.70 -24.20 -2.14
N ASN A 199 9.00 -22.89 -2.21
CA ASN A 199 10.24 -22.35 -1.66
C ASN A 199 10.32 -22.57 -0.14
N ARG A 200 11.44 -23.11 0.34
CA ARG A 200 11.83 -23.06 1.75
C ARG A 200 12.58 -21.78 2.08
N TYR A 201 12.45 -21.33 3.32
CA TYR A 201 13.30 -20.28 3.90
C TYR A 201 14.66 -20.87 4.30
N PHE A 202 15.74 -20.11 4.15
CA PHE A 202 17.04 -20.46 4.69
C PHE A 202 17.35 -19.51 5.84
N MET A 203 17.48 -20.07 7.04
CA MET A 203 17.57 -19.36 8.30
C MET A 203 18.95 -19.61 8.89
N LYS A 204 19.67 -18.56 9.29
CA LYS A 204 21.04 -18.68 9.80
C LYS A 204 21.40 -17.56 10.77
N ALA A 205 22.60 -17.66 11.34
CA ALA A 205 23.26 -16.55 12.01
C ALA A 205 24.20 -15.83 11.02
N ASP A 206 24.42 -14.53 11.21
CA ASP A 206 25.37 -13.73 10.43
C ASP A 206 26.08 -12.72 11.31
N LYS A 207 27.29 -13.06 11.76
CA LYS A 207 28.13 -12.23 12.63
C LYS A 207 28.31 -10.79 12.15
N ASN A 208 28.29 -10.56 10.83
CA ASN A 208 28.46 -9.25 10.24
C ASN A 208 27.22 -8.78 9.45
N GLY A 209 26.06 -9.34 9.79
CA GLY A 209 24.78 -8.96 9.20
C GLY A 209 24.39 -7.50 9.53
N PRO A 210 23.56 -6.87 8.67
CA PRO A 210 22.97 -5.56 8.97
C PRO A 210 21.93 -5.63 10.10
N GLY A 211 21.76 -4.54 10.84
CA GLY A 211 20.71 -4.44 11.87
C GLY A 211 20.86 -5.45 13.01
N GLY A 212 19.77 -5.76 13.70
CA GLY A 212 19.72 -6.86 14.69
C GLY A 212 19.41 -8.22 14.05
N ALA A 213 18.63 -8.20 12.97
CA ALA A 213 18.37 -9.30 12.07
C ALA A 213 17.91 -8.72 10.71
N TYR A 214 17.79 -9.57 9.70
CA TYR A 214 17.32 -9.17 8.39
C TYR A 214 16.70 -10.33 7.59
N TYR A 215 15.75 -9.97 6.73
CA TYR A 215 15.30 -10.76 5.61
C TYR A 215 15.99 -10.29 4.32
N GLY A 216 16.83 -11.15 3.75
CA GLY A 216 17.57 -10.89 2.53
C GLY A 216 17.00 -11.63 1.32
N SER A 217 17.56 -11.34 0.14
CA SER A 217 17.18 -12.00 -1.11
C SER A 217 17.55 -13.48 -1.19
N ASN A 218 18.39 -13.98 -0.28
CA ASN A 218 19.00 -15.30 -0.38
C ASN A 218 18.84 -16.14 0.90
N TRP A 219 18.58 -15.49 2.04
CA TRP A 219 18.32 -16.10 3.34
C TRP A 219 17.73 -15.04 4.28
N THR A 220 17.26 -15.48 5.45
CA THR A 220 17.01 -14.62 6.60
C THR A 220 18.01 -14.95 7.71
N ALA A 221 18.52 -13.93 8.39
CA ALA A 221 19.54 -14.12 9.40
C ALA A 221 19.41 -13.14 10.56
N ASN A 222 19.81 -13.59 11.75
CA ASN A 222 20.06 -12.68 12.87
C ASN A 222 21.54 -12.26 12.88
N SER A 223 21.80 -11.00 13.20
CA SER A 223 23.11 -10.35 13.01
C SER A 223 24.07 -10.62 14.17
N GLU A 224 24.24 -11.90 14.51
CA GLU A 224 25.04 -12.42 15.61
C GLU A 224 25.81 -13.67 15.15
N THR A 225 26.72 -14.19 15.97
CA THR A 225 27.39 -15.48 15.69
C THR A 225 26.50 -16.70 15.94
N SER A 226 25.42 -16.52 16.71
CA SER A 226 24.58 -17.59 17.25
C SER A 226 23.20 -17.56 16.61
N VAL A 227 22.58 -18.72 16.38
CA VAL A 227 21.17 -18.83 15.94
C VAL A 227 20.16 -18.67 17.09
N SER A 228 20.54 -18.14 18.25
CA SER A 228 19.69 -18.09 19.45
C SER A 228 18.33 -17.42 19.23
N MET A 229 18.23 -16.46 18.31
CA MET A 229 16.95 -15.83 17.94
C MET A 229 15.96 -16.86 17.38
N TRP A 230 16.46 -17.85 16.64
CA TRP A 230 15.68 -18.89 16.02
C TRP A 230 15.34 -20.05 16.96
N LEU A 231 15.95 -20.11 18.15
CA LEU A 231 15.71 -21.18 19.13
C LEU A 231 14.71 -20.78 20.24
N GLN A 232 14.03 -19.64 20.08
CA GLN A 232 13.09 -19.08 21.05
C GLN A 232 11.67 -19.09 20.51
N LYS A 233 10.70 -19.50 21.33
CA LYS A 233 9.28 -19.68 20.93
C LYS A 233 8.50 -18.37 20.79
N ASN A 234 8.90 -17.33 21.52
CA ASN A 234 8.29 -15.99 21.43
C ASN A 234 9.30 -14.96 20.92
N SER A 235 10.01 -15.29 19.84
CA SER A 235 10.99 -14.42 19.22
C SER A 235 10.33 -13.43 18.26
N TRP A 236 10.18 -12.17 18.69
CA TRP A 236 9.67 -11.12 17.79
C TRP A 236 10.56 -10.97 16.55
N GLY A 237 11.88 -11.05 16.72
CA GLY A 237 12.83 -10.99 15.59
C GLY A 237 12.55 -12.10 14.57
N ALA A 238 12.35 -13.34 15.00
CA ALA A 238 12.04 -14.43 14.08
C ALA A 238 10.72 -14.19 13.32
N LEU A 239 9.65 -13.80 14.04
CA LEU A 239 8.35 -13.52 13.43
C LEU A 239 8.41 -12.36 12.44
N HIS A 240 9.14 -11.30 12.79
CA HIS A 240 9.32 -10.07 12.02
C HIS A 240 10.10 -10.33 10.73
N GLU A 241 11.25 -11.01 10.82
CA GLU A 241 12.08 -11.30 9.65
C GLU A 241 11.42 -12.29 8.69
N ILE A 242 10.73 -13.31 9.20
CA ILE A 242 9.93 -14.19 8.34
C ILE A 242 8.85 -13.37 7.62
N ALA A 243 8.19 -12.44 8.31
CA ALA A 243 7.10 -11.65 7.75
C ALA A 243 7.54 -10.68 6.64
N HIS A 244 8.80 -10.25 6.60
CA HIS A 244 9.31 -9.44 5.49
C HIS A 244 9.18 -10.13 4.13
N GLY A 245 9.32 -11.46 4.08
CA GLY A 245 9.07 -12.21 2.85
C GLY A 245 7.61 -12.20 2.39
N TYR A 246 6.66 -11.86 3.28
CA TYR A 246 5.23 -11.79 3.00
C TYR A 246 4.75 -10.38 2.62
N GLN A 247 5.63 -9.38 2.66
CA GLN A 247 5.28 -8.02 2.23
C GLN A 247 4.87 -7.99 0.76
N THR A 248 3.83 -7.21 0.46
CA THR A 248 3.22 -7.14 -0.86
C THR A 248 3.59 -5.83 -1.53
N GLY A 249 3.61 -5.78 -2.86
CA GLY A 249 4.10 -4.62 -3.63
C GLY A 249 3.32 -3.30 -3.45
N PHE A 250 2.17 -3.31 -2.77
CA PHE A 250 1.46 -2.10 -2.34
C PHE A 250 2.08 -1.47 -1.08
N ASP A 251 3.06 -2.12 -0.44
CA ASP A 251 3.76 -1.56 0.71
C ASP A 251 4.52 -0.28 0.33
N GLY A 252 4.43 0.72 1.20
CA GLY A 252 4.94 2.06 0.96
C GLY A 252 4.19 2.84 -0.12
N LYS A 253 3.04 2.37 -0.60
CA LYS A 253 2.18 3.08 -1.56
C LYS A 253 1.07 3.83 -0.80
N GLY A 254 1.17 5.16 -0.77
CA GLY A 254 0.13 6.05 -0.26
C GLY A 254 0.24 6.36 1.23
N MET A 255 0.92 5.48 1.96
CA MET A 255 1.34 5.67 3.35
C MET A 255 2.64 4.89 3.59
N TYR A 256 3.46 5.35 4.53
CA TYR A 256 4.68 4.62 4.89
C TYR A 256 4.35 3.30 5.62
N THR A 257 4.85 2.17 5.12
CA THR A 257 4.69 0.85 5.80
C THR A 257 5.97 0.04 5.98
N GLY A 258 7.14 0.62 5.68
CA GLY A 258 8.42 -0.04 5.96
C GLY A 258 8.54 -0.35 7.46
N GLU A 259 8.93 -1.57 7.83
CA GLU A 259 8.98 -2.04 9.23
C GLU A 259 7.63 -1.99 9.98
N VAL A 260 6.50 -1.85 9.27
CA VAL A 260 5.16 -1.77 9.87
C VAL A 260 4.25 -2.87 9.34
N SER A 261 3.99 -2.95 8.03
CA SER A 261 2.95 -3.86 7.50
C SER A 261 3.28 -5.34 7.65
N ASN A 262 4.56 -5.72 7.53
CA ASN A 262 5.00 -7.09 7.81
C ASN A 262 4.59 -7.54 9.22
N ASN A 263 4.59 -6.61 10.18
CA ASN A 263 4.25 -6.93 11.57
C ASN A 263 2.77 -7.28 11.77
N LEU A 264 1.88 -7.08 10.79
CA LEU A 264 0.51 -7.62 10.87
C LEU A 264 0.51 -9.14 10.98
N TYR A 265 1.40 -9.81 10.24
CA TYR A 265 1.57 -11.26 10.33
C TYR A 265 2.09 -11.68 11.71
N ALA A 266 3.12 -10.99 12.22
CA ALA A 266 3.71 -11.28 13.52
C ALA A 266 2.74 -11.07 14.68
N VAL A 267 1.93 -10.00 14.62
CA VAL A 267 0.86 -9.74 15.60
C VAL A 267 -0.21 -10.82 15.52
N ASP A 268 -0.71 -11.15 14.32
CA ASP A 268 -1.73 -12.20 14.14
C ASP A 268 -1.27 -13.55 14.71
N TYR A 269 -0.02 -13.93 14.47
CA TYR A 269 0.55 -15.15 15.06
C TYR A 269 0.70 -15.04 16.58
N GLN A 270 1.28 -13.97 17.10
CA GLN A 270 1.52 -13.84 18.53
C GLN A 270 0.21 -13.88 19.33
N TYR A 271 -0.82 -13.17 18.87
CA TYR A 271 -2.13 -13.20 19.53
C TYR A 271 -2.89 -14.50 19.31
N SER A 272 -2.70 -15.21 18.18
CA SER A 272 -3.30 -16.56 18.01
C SER A 272 -2.73 -17.58 18.99
N GLN A 273 -1.44 -17.46 19.34
CA GLN A 273 -0.77 -18.37 20.26
C GLN A 273 -0.99 -18.03 21.74
N TYR A 274 -0.87 -16.74 22.10
CA TYR A 274 -0.86 -16.32 23.51
C TYR A 274 -2.16 -15.66 23.96
N GLY A 275 -3.12 -15.44 23.06
CA GLY A 275 -4.33 -14.68 23.36
C GLY A 275 -4.00 -13.32 23.95
N LYS A 276 -4.70 -12.94 25.02
CA LYS A 276 -4.48 -11.64 25.69
C LYS A 276 -3.15 -11.54 26.44
N GLU A 277 -2.48 -12.64 26.74
CA GLU A 277 -1.14 -12.59 27.35
C GLU A 277 -0.10 -11.97 26.40
N ALA A 278 -0.38 -11.93 25.09
CA ALA A 278 0.42 -11.18 24.11
C ALA A 278 0.56 -9.69 24.45
N ASP A 279 -0.37 -9.07 25.19
CA ASP A 279 -0.20 -7.69 25.69
C ASP A 279 1.05 -7.56 26.58
N LYS A 280 1.41 -8.62 27.32
CA LYS A 280 2.52 -8.64 28.29
C LYS A 280 3.84 -9.08 27.66
N VAL A 281 3.78 -10.04 26.74
CA VAL A 281 4.98 -10.66 26.17
C VAL A 281 5.29 -10.19 24.75
N GLY A 282 4.37 -9.43 24.14
CA GLY A 282 4.43 -9.05 22.75
C GLY A 282 4.97 -7.66 22.47
N TRP A 283 5.42 -7.47 21.23
CA TRP A 283 6.06 -6.22 20.82
C TRP A 283 5.06 -5.08 20.59
N LEU A 284 3.83 -5.39 20.13
CA LEU A 284 2.80 -4.39 19.82
C LEU A 284 2.60 -3.38 20.96
N PHE A 285 2.59 -3.86 22.21
CA PHE A 285 2.46 -3.06 23.42
C PHE A 285 3.74 -3.01 24.26
N ASN A 286 4.90 -3.12 23.59
CA ASN A 286 6.22 -2.93 24.17
C ASN A 286 6.45 -3.79 25.42
N TYR A 287 6.20 -5.10 25.30
CA TYR A 287 6.49 -6.11 26.32
C TYR A 287 5.89 -5.76 27.69
N GLY A 288 4.56 -5.56 27.73
CA GLY A 288 3.81 -5.27 28.96
C GLY A 288 3.74 -3.80 29.36
N ARG A 289 4.11 -2.88 28.45
CA ARG A 289 4.02 -1.42 28.67
C ARG A 289 2.83 -0.80 27.94
N LYS A 290 1.72 -1.55 27.83
CA LYS A 290 0.49 -1.14 27.14
C LYS A 290 0.00 0.24 27.58
N ASP A 291 -0.11 0.49 28.89
CA ASP A 291 -0.58 1.78 29.40
C ASP A 291 0.26 2.97 28.92
N ALA A 292 1.58 2.80 28.80
CA ALA A 292 2.48 3.84 28.30
C ALA A 292 2.27 4.07 26.80
N VAL A 293 2.21 2.98 26.02
CA VAL A 293 1.94 3.02 24.57
C VAL A 293 0.61 3.70 24.27
N GLU A 294 -0.45 3.30 24.96
CA GLU A 294 -1.79 3.88 24.77
C GLU A 294 -1.84 5.36 25.16
N LYS A 295 -1.19 5.74 26.26
CA LYS A 295 -1.14 7.14 26.71
C LYS A 295 -0.38 8.02 25.72
N GLU A 296 0.77 7.56 25.22
CA GLU A 296 1.57 8.30 24.25
C GLU A 296 0.87 8.41 22.90
N LEU A 297 0.21 7.35 22.44
CA LEU A 297 -0.57 7.38 21.21
C LEU A 297 -1.80 8.30 21.34
N TYR A 298 -2.48 8.30 22.49
CA TYR A 298 -3.57 9.24 22.79
C TYR A 298 -3.09 10.69 22.78
N GLN A 299 -1.94 10.95 23.42
CA GLN A 299 -1.35 12.29 23.38
C GLN A 299 -1.07 12.73 21.94
N ALA A 300 -0.42 11.89 21.14
CA ALA A 300 -0.06 12.20 19.76
C ALA A 300 -1.30 12.48 18.89
N LEU A 301 -2.27 11.57 18.84
CA LEU A 301 -3.38 11.66 17.91
C LEU A 301 -4.48 12.62 18.38
N ILE A 302 -4.87 12.52 19.65
CA ILE A 302 -6.06 13.20 20.15
C ILE A 302 -5.74 14.57 20.71
N LYS A 303 -4.63 14.72 21.44
CA LYS A 303 -4.26 15.98 22.10
C LYS A 303 -3.39 16.87 21.21
N ASP A 304 -2.43 16.30 20.50
CA ASP A 304 -1.52 17.05 19.63
C ASP A 304 -2.01 17.15 18.17
N GLY A 305 -3.04 16.38 17.79
CA GLY A 305 -3.62 16.41 16.44
C GLY A 305 -2.69 15.87 15.35
N LYS A 306 -1.77 14.96 15.69
CA LYS A 306 -0.85 14.33 14.73
C LYS A 306 -1.60 13.41 13.77
N GLY A 307 -1.15 13.39 12.51
CA GLY A 307 -1.54 12.40 11.51
C GLY A 307 -0.53 11.25 11.41
N TYR A 308 -0.87 10.21 10.66
CA TYR A 308 -0.07 8.99 10.46
C TYR A 308 1.38 9.28 10.05
N GLU A 309 1.57 10.19 9.07
CA GLU A 309 2.90 10.54 8.55
C GLU A 309 3.78 11.22 9.60
N SER A 310 3.18 11.93 10.56
CA SER A 310 3.91 12.62 11.65
C SER A 310 4.21 11.73 12.86
N ILE A 311 3.75 10.47 12.86
CA ILE A 311 4.06 9.48 13.89
C ILE A 311 5.37 8.79 13.54
N ASN A 312 6.38 8.89 14.42
CA ASN A 312 7.68 8.26 14.18
C ASN A 312 7.78 6.82 14.72
N ASP A 313 6.89 6.43 15.65
CA ASP A 313 6.96 5.11 16.28
C ASP A 313 6.21 4.06 15.45
N HIS A 314 6.92 3.02 15.00
CA HIS A 314 6.34 1.95 14.19
C HIS A 314 5.24 1.18 14.92
N ARG A 315 5.29 1.07 16.27
CA ARG A 315 4.22 0.44 17.06
C ARG A 315 2.90 1.19 16.90
N TYR A 316 2.95 2.51 16.87
CA TYR A 316 1.75 3.35 16.79
C TYR A 316 1.09 3.26 15.42
N ARG A 317 1.92 3.22 14.37
CA ARG A 317 1.47 2.94 13.00
C ARG A 317 0.88 1.53 12.87
N LEU A 318 1.49 0.54 13.51
CA LEU A 318 1.01 -0.84 13.51
C LEU A 318 -0.33 -0.97 14.23
N ILE A 319 -0.52 -0.28 15.36
CA ILE A 319 -1.81 -0.28 16.09
C ILE A 319 -2.96 0.13 15.16
N LEU A 320 -2.81 1.15 14.31
CA LEU A 320 -3.85 1.49 13.33
C LEU A 320 -4.20 0.29 12.45
N LEU A 321 -3.19 -0.29 11.78
CA LEU A 321 -3.41 -1.39 10.84
C LEU A 321 -4.01 -2.61 11.53
N THR A 322 -3.54 -2.95 12.73
CA THR A 322 -4.04 -4.06 13.55
C THR A 322 -5.49 -3.86 13.96
N MET A 323 -5.88 -2.68 14.44
CA MET A 323 -7.27 -2.41 14.84
C MET A 323 -8.22 -2.41 13.64
N MET A 324 -7.77 -1.90 12.48
CA MET A 324 -8.55 -1.98 11.25
C MET A 324 -8.73 -3.43 10.79
N GLN A 325 -7.67 -4.24 10.78
CA GLN A 325 -7.74 -5.65 10.41
C GLN A 325 -8.62 -6.45 11.39
N GLN A 326 -8.52 -6.20 12.70
CA GLN A 326 -9.35 -6.87 13.69
C GLN A 326 -10.84 -6.58 13.47
N LYS A 327 -11.21 -5.32 13.21
CA LYS A 327 -12.60 -4.95 12.95
C LYS A 327 -13.13 -5.46 11.60
N ALA A 328 -12.28 -5.44 10.57
CA ALA A 328 -12.63 -5.94 9.25
C ALA A 328 -12.63 -7.48 9.17
N GLY A 329 -11.91 -8.15 10.07
CA GLY A 329 -11.62 -9.58 10.04
C GLY A 329 -10.47 -9.95 9.09
N ASN A 330 -9.77 -11.05 9.41
CA ASN A 330 -8.65 -11.55 8.62
C ASN A 330 -9.04 -11.89 7.18
N GLU A 331 -10.29 -12.29 6.93
CA GLU A 331 -10.81 -12.55 5.58
C GLU A 331 -10.72 -11.33 4.67
N SER A 332 -10.90 -10.11 5.21
CA SER A 332 -10.76 -8.87 4.48
C SER A 332 -9.32 -8.63 4.01
N PHE A 333 -8.34 -8.88 4.89
CA PHE A 333 -6.92 -8.77 4.56
C PHE A 333 -6.48 -9.86 3.56
N THR A 334 -6.97 -11.08 3.74
CA THR A 334 -6.77 -12.18 2.79
C THR A 334 -7.33 -11.85 1.41
N LYS A 335 -8.57 -11.37 1.34
CA LYS A 335 -9.23 -10.98 0.08
C LYS A 335 -8.47 -9.87 -0.64
N MET A 336 -8.02 -8.85 0.10
CA MET A 336 -7.20 -7.76 -0.45
C MET A 336 -5.92 -8.30 -1.12
N ASN A 337 -5.20 -9.20 -0.46
CA ASN A 337 -3.98 -9.80 -1.02
C ASN A 337 -4.27 -10.67 -2.26
N GLN A 338 -5.34 -11.46 -2.25
CA GLN A 338 -5.76 -12.28 -3.39
C GLN A 338 -6.11 -11.41 -4.61
N GLU A 339 -6.94 -10.38 -4.43
CA GLU A 339 -7.33 -9.50 -5.53
C GLU A 339 -6.16 -8.66 -6.05
N TYR A 340 -5.27 -8.21 -5.17
CA TYR A 340 -4.03 -7.54 -5.61
C TYR A 340 -3.13 -8.47 -6.43
N ARG A 341 -2.97 -9.76 -6.06
CA ARG A 341 -2.21 -10.72 -6.88
C ARG A 341 -2.83 -10.94 -8.26
N LYS A 342 -4.16 -10.97 -8.36
CA LYS A 342 -4.87 -11.03 -9.66
C LYS A 342 -4.59 -9.80 -10.51
N LEU A 343 -4.62 -8.60 -9.91
CA LEU A 343 -4.29 -7.35 -10.60
C LEU A 343 -2.82 -7.34 -11.05
N ALA A 344 -1.90 -7.76 -10.18
CA ALA A 344 -0.46 -7.83 -10.46
C ALA A 344 -0.10 -8.82 -11.58
N SER A 345 -0.97 -9.78 -11.86
CA SER A 345 -0.76 -10.78 -12.91
C SER A 345 -1.16 -10.29 -14.31
N LYS A 346 -1.80 -9.12 -14.43
CA LYS A 346 -2.23 -8.54 -15.72
C LYS A 346 -1.09 -7.76 -16.40
N ASP A 347 -1.13 -7.72 -17.72
CA ASP A 347 -0.18 -6.91 -18.51
C ASP A 347 -0.34 -5.41 -18.23
N GLY A 348 0.79 -4.69 -18.18
CA GLY A 348 0.80 -3.25 -17.90
C GLY A 348 0.55 -2.87 -16.44
N PHE A 349 0.54 -3.84 -15.52
CA PHE A 349 0.39 -3.58 -14.10
C PHE A 349 1.48 -2.63 -13.56
N ASN A 350 1.05 -1.66 -12.74
CA ASN A 350 1.94 -0.76 -12.02
C ASN A 350 1.43 -0.61 -10.59
N ALA A 351 2.22 -1.08 -9.62
CA ALA A 351 1.90 -1.01 -8.19
C ALA A 351 1.66 0.43 -7.70
N ALA A 352 2.26 1.45 -8.34
CA ALA A 352 2.05 2.85 -7.97
C ALA A 352 0.60 3.33 -8.16
N ASN A 353 -0.23 2.60 -8.92
CA ASN A 353 -1.65 2.92 -9.13
C ASN A 353 -2.56 2.30 -8.06
N TYR A 354 -2.01 1.53 -7.12
CA TYR A 354 -2.78 0.78 -6.12
C TYR A 354 -2.23 1.09 -4.72
N GLN A 355 -2.69 2.22 -4.16
CA GLN A 355 -2.26 2.67 -2.82
C GLN A 355 -2.88 1.77 -1.73
N LEU A 356 -2.12 1.47 -0.68
CA LEU A 356 -2.60 0.63 0.42
C LEU A 356 -3.87 1.17 1.11
N PRO A 357 -3.98 2.48 1.45
CA PRO A 357 -5.20 3.01 2.07
C PRO A 357 -6.46 2.76 1.23
N ASP A 358 -6.34 2.86 -0.10
CA ASP A 358 -7.47 2.65 -1.03
C ASP A 358 -7.87 1.17 -1.09
N LEU A 359 -6.88 0.27 -1.17
CA LEU A 359 -7.10 -1.16 -1.14
C LEU A 359 -7.75 -1.59 0.18
N MET A 360 -7.27 -1.08 1.32
CA MET A 360 -7.87 -1.33 2.63
C MET A 360 -9.31 -0.80 2.70
N ASN A 361 -9.54 0.47 2.33
CA ASN A 361 -10.88 1.06 2.41
C ASN A 361 -11.89 0.32 1.52
N LYS A 362 -11.45 -0.15 0.35
CA LYS A 362 -12.25 -0.97 -0.55
C LYS A 362 -12.52 -2.36 0.02
N TYR A 363 -11.48 -3.17 0.21
CA TYR A 363 -11.66 -4.59 0.50
C TYR A 363 -12.11 -4.86 1.93
N TYR A 364 -11.73 -4.01 2.88
CA TYR A 364 -12.26 -4.13 4.24
C TYR A 364 -13.74 -3.79 4.25
N GLY A 365 -14.16 -2.73 3.54
CA GLY A 365 -15.58 -2.39 3.44
C GLY A 365 -16.41 -3.42 2.68
N GLU A 366 -15.94 -3.88 1.52
CA GLU A 366 -16.65 -4.85 0.69
C GLU A 366 -16.88 -6.20 1.40
N VAL A 367 -15.92 -6.65 2.23
CA VAL A 367 -16.02 -7.93 2.94
C VAL A 367 -16.76 -7.79 4.27
N SER A 368 -16.49 -6.73 5.04
CA SER A 368 -17.03 -6.59 6.40
C SER A 368 -18.33 -5.79 6.49
N GLY A 369 -18.69 -5.03 5.46
CA GLY A 369 -19.82 -4.08 5.49
C GLY A 369 -19.60 -2.86 6.38
N TYR A 370 -18.35 -2.56 6.76
CA TYR A 370 -17.99 -1.37 7.54
C TYR A 370 -17.36 -0.29 6.66
N ASP A 371 -17.63 0.97 6.98
CA ASP A 371 -16.98 2.10 6.32
C ASP A 371 -15.81 2.62 7.18
N PHE A 372 -14.59 2.40 6.70
CA PHE A 372 -13.34 2.80 7.35
C PHE A 372 -12.86 4.20 6.94
N THR A 373 -13.54 4.87 6.01
CA THR A 373 -13.23 6.25 5.61
C THR A 373 -13.09 7.22 6.80
N PRO A 374 -13.96 7.18 7.84
CA PRO A 374 -13.80 8.03 9.03
C PRO A 374 -12.44 7.85 9.72
N VAL A 375 -11.99 6.61 9.85
CA VAL A 375 -10.71 6.26 10.49
C VAL A 375 -9.54 6.86 9.72
N PHE A 376 -9.51 6.69 8.40
CA PHE A 376 -8.45 7.29 7.57
C PHE A 376 -8.42 8.80 7.68
N LYS A 377 -9.60 9.46 7.68
CA LYS A 377 -9.69 10.92 7.88
C LYS A 377 -9.12 11.35 9.23
N LYS A 378 -9.41 10.63 10.31
CA LYS A 378 -8.88 10.94 11.66
C LYS A 378 -7.37 10.80 11.76
N TRP A 379 -6.82 9.81 11.06
CA TRP A 379 -5.38 9.61 10.96
C TRP A 379 -4.71 10.47 9.87
N GLN A 380 -5.46 11.35 9.20
CA GLN A 380 -4.98 12.22 8.12
C GLN A 380 -4.29 11.42 6.99
N VAL A 381 -4.78 10.22 6.72
CA VAL A 381 -4.35 9.37 5.60
C VAL A 381 -5.28 9.62 4.43
N SER A 382 -4.72 10.00 3.29
CA SER A 382 -5.49 10.21 2.07
C SER A 382 -6.01 8.89 1.51
N THR A 383 -7.26 8.90 1.06
CA THR A 383 -7.92 7.80 0.34
C THR A 383 -8.66 8.34 -0.88
N ASP A 384 -8.93 7.50 -1.86
CA ASP A 384 -9.85 7.78 -2.96
C ASP A 384 -11.23 8.17 -2.42
N GLU A 385 -11.65 9.40 -2.77
CA GLU A 385 -12.93 9.95 -2.36
C GLU A 385 -14.12 9.16 -2.92
N ILE A 386 -13.97 8.55 -4.10
CA ILE A 386 -15.03 7.78 -4.75
C ILE A 386 -15.31 6.52 -3.93
N GLN A 387 -14.28 5.85 -3.40
CA GLN A 387 -14.48 4.68 -2.55
C GLN A 387 -15.27 5.03 -1.28
N GLY A 388 -15.01 6.18 -0.66
CA GLY A 388 -15.82 6.65 0.46
C GLY A 388 -17.28 6.89 0.07
N LYS A 389 -17.54 7.48 -1.11
CA LYS A 389 -18.91 7.65 -1.64
C LYS A 389 -19.61 6.31 -1.83
N LYS A 390 -18.92 5.31 -2.39
CA LYS A 390 -19.43 3.94 -2.57
C LYS A 390 -19.81 3.30 -1.23
N ASN A 391 -18.94 3.41 -0.22
CA ASN A 391 -19.23 2.88 1.11
C ASN A 391 -20.52 3.46 1.71
N ARG A 392 -20.71 4.78 1.60
CA ARG A 392 -21.93 5.46 2.09
C ARG A 392 -23.18 5.05 1.33
N GLN A 393 -23.09 4.86 0.02
CA GLN A 393 -24.23 4.43 -0.81
C GLN A 393 -24.63 2.98 -0.61
N ASN A 394 -23.65 2.12 -0.34
CA ASN A 394 -23.91 0.75 0.11
C ASN A 394 -24.40 0.69 1.57
N GLU A 395 -24.61 1.84 2.21
CA GLU A 395 -25.06 1.97 3.59
C GLU A 395 -24.19 1.21 4.60
N TYR A 396 -22.89 1.09 4.30
CA TYR A 396 -21.94 0.47 5.21
C TYR A 396 -21.89 1.23 6.53
N GLN A 397 -21.81 0.47 7.62
CA GLN A 397 -21.78 1.03 8.96
C GLN A 397 -20.43 1.73 9.18
N ALA A 398 -20.44 3.05 9.35
CA ALA A 398 -19.26 3.80 9.74
C ALA A 398 -18.69 3.29 11.07
N VAL A 399 -17.37 3.17 11.13
CA VAL A 399 -16.62 2.82 12.34
C VAL A 399 -15.63 3.92 12.71
N ALA A 400 -15.29 4.01 13.99
CA ALA A 400 -14.30 4.95 14.50
C ALA A 400 -13.54 4.32 15.67
N SER A 401 -12.33 4.82 15.96
CA SER A 401 -11.61 4.43 17.16
C SER A 401 -12.39 4.85 18.42
N LEU A 402 -12.35 4.04 19.49
CA LEU A 402 -12.92 4.40 20.80
C LEU A 402 -12.46 5.81 21.24
N ALA A 403 -11.18 6.13 21.08
CA ALA A 403 -10.60 7.44 21.41
C ALA A 403 -11.23 8.64 20.67
N ASP A 404 -11.88 8.41 19.53
CA ASP A 404 -12.52 9.46 18.72
C ASP A 404 -13.98 9.71 19.08
N VAL A 405 -14.63 8.79 19.79
CA VAL A 405 -16.08 8.83 20.09
C VAL A 405 -16.40 8.63 21.57
N VAL A 406 -15.41 8.34 22.42
CA VAL A 406 -15.55 8.21 23.87
C VAL A 406 -14.66 9.22 24.60
N PRO A 407 -15.16 9.98 25.59
CA PRO A 407 -14.35 10.85 26.43
C PRO A 407 -13.21 10.09 27.12
N GLU A 408 -12.06 10.74 27.32
CA GLU A 408 -10.87 10.11 27.94
C GLU A 408 -11.21 9.39 29.26
N SER A 409 -12.02 10.03 30.11
CA SER A 409 -12.45 9.50 31.41
C SER A 409 -13.30 8.22 31.34
N GLN A 410 -13.85 7.88 30.18
CA GLN A 410 -14.75 6.73 29.97
C GLN A 410 -14.11 5.61 29.15
N LEU A 411 -12.88 5.80 28.65
CA LEU A 411 -12.22 4.81 27.78
C LEU A 411 -12.02 3.45 28.45
N THR A 412 -11.71 3.42 29.75
CA THR A 412 -11.57 2.15 30.48
C THR A 412 -12.89 1.37 30.51
N ALA A 413 -14.01 2.05 30.75
CA ALA A 413 -15.33 1.41 30.73
C ALA A 413 -15.72 0.97 29.31
N ALA A 414 -15.42 1.78 28.30
CA ALA A 414 -15.70 1.44 26.90
C ALA A 414 -14.90 0.22 26.44
N ARG A 415 -13.61 0.17 26.76
CA ARG A 415 -12.75 -0.99 26.50
C ARG A 415 -13.31 -2.26 27.13
N ALA A 416 -13.81 -2.18 28.36
CA ALA A 416 -14.40 -3.33 29.05
C ALA A 416 -15.67 -3.87 28.37
N LEU A 417 -16.41 -3.05 27.62
CA LEU A 417 -17.60 -3.49 26.87
C LEU A 417 -17.23 -4.32 25.63
N VAL A 418 -16.17 -3.92 24.92
CA VAL A 418 -15.74 -4.59 23.68
C VAL A 418 -14.79 -5.75 23.91
N ASP A 419 -14.04 -5.72 25.02
CA ASP A 419 -13.02 -6.70 25.39
C ASP A 419 -13.43 -8.19 25.26
N PRO A 420 -14.66 -8.62 25.60
CA PRO A 420 -15.04 -10.03 25.48
C PRO A 420 -15.11 -10.56 24.04
N ASN A 421 -15.27 -9.67 23.06
CA ASN A 421 -15.52 -10.04 21.66
C ASN A 421 -14.30 -9.86 20.75
N ILE A 422 -13.18 -9.36 21.30
CA ILE A 422 -11.97 -9.05 20.55
C ILE A 422 -10.74 -9.64 21.24
N LEU A 423 -9.69 -9.85 20.44
CA LEU A 423 -8.46 -10.45 20.92
C LEU A 423 -7.49 -9.40 21.45
N ILE A 424 -7.44 -8.24 20.78
CA ILE A 424 -6.54 -7.13 21.08
C ILE A 424 -7.39 -5.96 21.57
N ASN A 425 -7.27 -5.62 22.85
CA ASN A 425 -7.98 -4.47 23.42
C ASN A 425 -7.15 -3.19 23.27
N SER A 426 -7.75 -2.06 22.93
CA SER A 426 -7.02 -0.79 22.78
C SER A 426 -7.96 0.41 22.91
N ASN A 427 -7.43 1.57 23.32
CA ASN A 427 -8.09 2.87 23.15
C ASN A 427 -8.42 3.20 21.69
N PHE A 428 -7.78 2.52 20.75
CA PHE A 428 -7.93 2.75 19.32
C PHE A 428 -8.72 1.65 18.61
N GLU A 429 -9.32 0.72 19.36
CA GLU A 429 -10.22 -0.29 18.81
C GLU A 429 -11.33 0.37 17.98
N MET A 430 -11.62 -0.20 16.81
CA MET A 430 -12.61 0.34 15.89
C MET A 430 -14.00 -0.17 16.26
N VAL A 431 -14.92 0.74 16.55
CA VAL A 431 -16.27 0.42 17.00
C VAL A 431 -17.33 1.09 16.13
N GLY A 432 -18.49 0.45 16.03
CA GLY A 432 -19.76 1.07 15.69
C GLY A 432 -20.50 1.53 16.95
N ASN A 433 -21.63 2.23 16.77
CA ASN A 433 -22.27 2.92 17.89
C ASN A 433 -22.93 1.93 18.88
N GLN A 434 -23.43 0.80 18.41
CA GLN A 434 -24.07 -0.21 19.27
C GLN A 434 -23.10 -0.81 20.30
N GLU A 435 -21.82 -0.94 19.97
CA GLU A 435 -20.80 -1.52 20.86
C GLU A 435 -20.51 -0.64 22.08
N ILE A 436 -20.76 0.68 21.97
CA ILE A 436 -20.55 1.65 23.04
C ILE A 436 -21.85 2.22 23.62
N ALA A 437 -23.00 1.92 23.01
CA ALA A 437 -24.32 2.37 23.47
C ALA A 437 -24.62 2.08 24.96
N PRO A 438 -24.18 0.95 25.56
CA PRO A 438 -24.40 0.68 26.99
C PRO A 438 -23.79 1.70 27.95
N LEU A 439 -22.82 2.52 27.51
CA LEU A 439 -22.26 3.61 28.34
C LEU A 439 -23.28 4.74 28.58
N GLY A 440 -24.34 4.83 27.77
CA GLY A 440 -25.37 5.86 27.89
C GLY A 440 -24.86 7.29 27.66
N LEU A 441 -23.70 7.44 27.02
CA LEU A 441 -23.08 8.74 26.75
C LEU A 441 -23.83 9.48 25.63
N LYS A 442 -24.01 10.79 25.84
CA LYS A 442 -24.68 11.69 24.91
C LYS A 442 -23.99 13.05 24.93
N GLY A 443 -23.98 13.70 23.77
CA GLY A 443 -23.47 15.05 23.57
C GLY A 443 -24.45 15.92 22.77
N ASN A 444 -24.38 17.22 22.99
CA ASN A 444 -24.99 18.18 22.08
C ASN A 444 -24.00 18.46 20.93
N VAL A 445 -24.53 18.67 19.74
CA VAL A 445 -23.75 19.00 18.54
C VAL A 445 -24.20 20.37 18.04
N HIS A 446 -23.24 21.29 17.91
CA HIS A 446 -23.40 22.52 17.16
C HIS A 446 -22.87 22.28 15.74
N LEU A 447 -23.79 22.27 14.78
CA LEU A 447 -23.52 22.06 13.37
C LEU A 447 -23.59 23.40 12.63
N THR A 448 -22.46 23.80 12.05
CA THR A 448 -22.32 25.01 11.23
C THR A 448 -22.20 24.62 9.76
N LEU A 449 -23.08 25.19 8.93
CA LEU A 449 -23.11 24.99 7.48
C LEU A 449 -22.49 26.21 6.80
N ASP A 450 -21.26 26.06 6.30
CA ASP A 450 -20.57 27.08 5.53
C ASP A 450 -21.03 27.00 4.06
N VAL A 451 -22.24 27.52 3.84
CA VAL A 451 -22.91 27.64 2.54
C VAL A 451 -23.26 29.09 2.29
N GLN A 452 -23.11 29.58 1.05
CA GLN A 452 -23.42 30.97 0.72
C GLN A 452 -24.92 31.28 0.91
N ASP A 453 -25.79 30.49 0.26
CA ASP A 453 -27.25 30.67 0.29
C ASP A 453 -27.95 29.41 0.82
N ILE A 454 -28.35 29.45 2.10
CA ILE A 454 -29.09 28.35 2.74
C ILE A 454 -30.50 28.15 2.15
N THR A 455 -31.06 29.16 1.47
CA THR A 455 -32.41 29.06 0.91
C THR A 455 -32.52 28.05 -0.22
N ASP A 456 -31.38 27.65 -0.81
CA ASP A 456 -31.29 26.58 -1.82
C ASP A 456 -31.61 25.19 -1.27
N PHE A 457 -31.62 25.05 0.06
CA PHE A 457 -31.92 23.82 0.79
C PHE A 457 -33.25 23.89 1.54
N LYS A 458 -34.07 24.93 1.30
CA LYS A 458 -35.33 25.13 2.01
C LYS A 458 -36.24 23.91 1.89
N GLY A 459 -36.71 23.39 3.02
CA GLY A 459 -37.58 22.21 3.07
C GLY A 459 -36.86 20.87 2.90
N LYS A 460 -35.54 20.86 2.71
CA LYS A 460 -34.72 19.66 2.65
C LYS A 460 -34.18 19.28 4.03
N THR A 461 -33.80 18.03 4.19
CA THR A 461 -33.29 17.47 5.44
C THR A 461 -31.93 16.80 5.26
N ILE A 462 -31.02 17.03 6.20
CA ILE A 462 -29.88 16.13 6.40
C ILE A 462 -30.38 14.91 7.16
N LEU A 463 -30.02 13.72 6.68
CA LEU A 463 -30.22 12.48 7.41
C LEU A 463 -28.94 12.12 8.14
N ILE A 464 -29.04 11.86 9.45
CA ILE A 464 -27.96 11.32 10.26
C ILE A 464 -28.20 9.82 10.39
N LYS A 465 -27.28 9.03 9.83
CA LYS A 465 -27.44 7.58 9.64
C LYS A 465 -26.41 6.77 10.42
N GLU A 466 -26.84 5.60 10.86
CA GLU A 466 -26.03 4.50 11.38
C GLU A 466 -26.24 3.31 10.43
N GLY A 467 -25.34 3.18 9.44
CA GLY A 467 -25.55 2.28 8.30
C GLY A 467 -26.82 2.68 7.53
N SER A 468 -27.74 1.74 7.34
CA SER A 468 -29.05 2.00 6.71
C SER A 468 -30.07 2.68 7.62
N LYS A 469 -29.82 2.72 8.94
CA LYS A 469 -30.78 3.27 9.91
C LYS A 469 -30.66 4.79 10.00
N VAL A 470 -31.75 5.50 9.73
CA VAL A 470 -31.87 6.94 10.03
C VAL A 470 -32.07 7.12 11.54
N VAL A 471 -31.11 7.79 12.18
CA VAL A 471 -31.13 8.09 13.62
C VAL A 471 -31.78 9.45 13.89
N LYS A 472 -31.58 10.41 12.99
CA LYS A 472 -32.14 11.76 13.11
C LYS A 472 -32.32 12.39 11.74
N GLU A 473 -33.37 13.20 11.62
CA GLU A 473 -33.58 14.10 10.48
C GLU A 473 -33.46 15.55 10.94
N ILE A 474 -32.70 16.33 10.19
CA ILE A 474 -32.41 17.73 10.52
C ILE A 474 -32.83 18.61 9.36
N LYS A 475 -33.80 19.50 9.59
CA LYS A 475 -34.22 20.47 8.58
C LYS A 475 -33.14 21.53 8.33
N LEU A 476 -32.92 21.85 7.07
CA LEU A 476 -31.95 22.86 6.62
C LEU A 476 -32.58 24.26 6.56
N ASP A 477 -33.08 24.74 7.71
CA ASP A 477 -33.73 26.06 7.83
C ASP A 477 -32.78 27.17 8.32
N SER A 478 -31.60 26.80 8.83
CA SER A 478 -30.58 27.70 9.39
C SER A 478 -29.17 27.18 9.07
N LYS A 479 -28.19 28.09 8.97
CA LYS A 479 -26.77 27.73 8.86
C LYS A 479 -26.19 27.23 10.18
N GLU A 480 -26.78 27.63 11.30
CA GLU A 480 -26.41 27.17 12.64
C GLU A 480 -27.52 26.27 13.19
N ILE A 481 -27.16 25.04 13.52
CA ILE A 481 -28.10 24.01 13.96
C ILE A 481 -27.60 23.41 15.28
N THR A 482 -28.51 23.26 16.24
CA THR A 482 -28.23 22.56 17.49
C THR A 482 -28.95 21.23 17.52
N ILE A 483 -28.19 20.15 17.73
CA ILE A 483 -28.71 18.80 17.90
C ILE A 483 -28.48 18.38 19.34
N GLU A 484 -29.55 18.25 20.11
CA GLU A 484 -29.45 17.90 21.53
C GLU A 484 -29.43 16.39 21.74
N ASN A 485 -28.69 15.96 22.76
CA ASN A 485 -28.70 14.60 23.29
C ASN A 485 -28.40 13.52 22.24
N MET A 486 -27.52 13.81 21.28
CA MET A 486 -27.07 12.83 20.30
C MET A 486 -26.21 11.78 21.03
N PRO A 487 -26.47 10.46 20.87
CA PRO A 487 -25.61 9.45 21.45
C PRO A 487 -24.18 9.58 20.94
N ASN A 488 -23.22 9.23 21.79
CA ASN A 488 -21.82 9.15 21.38
C ASN A 488 -21.62 8.09 20.30
N GLY A 489 -20.75 8.39 19.34
CA GLY A 489 -20.51 7.52 18.20
C GLY A 489 -20.08 8.26 16.94
N ILE A 490 -20.10 7.52 15.84
CA ILE A 490 -19.83 7.98 14.48
C ILE A 490 -21.08 7.77 13.62
N TYR A 491 -21.44 8.80 12.86
CA TYR A 491 -22.61 8.80 12.00
C TYR A 491 -22.27 9.26 10.60
N THR A 492 -22.93 8.67 9.62
CA THR A 492 -22.88 9.13 8.23
C THR A 492 -23.91 10.25 8.05
N LEU A 493 -23.51 11.33 7.39
CA LEU A 493 -24.38 12.43 7.02
C LEU A 493 -24.78 12.29 5.56
N GLU A 494 -26.06 12.03 5.32
CA GLU A 494 -26.66 12.13 3.99
C GLU A 494 -27.13 13.58 3.82
N ILE A 495 -26.34 14.35 3.06
CA ILE A 495 -26.58 15.76 2.82
C ILE A 495 -27.24 15.88 1.44
N PRO A 496 -28.45 16.45 1.33
CA PRO A 496 -29.12 16.61 0.06
C PRO A 496 -28.40 17.67 -0.79
N GLN A 497 -28.48 17.56 -2.11
CA GLN A 497 -28.04 18.63 -3.01
C GLN A 497 -29.04 19.81 -3.01
N GLY A 498 -28.62 21.00 -3.44
CA GLY A 498 -29.47 22.19 -3.56
C GLY A 498 -30.56 22.07 -4.64
N GLU A 499 -31.58 22.93 -4.61
CA GLU A 499 -32.62 22.98 -5.65
C GLU A 499 -32.11 23.62 -6.94
N LYS A 500 -31.26 24.64 -6.81
CA LYS A 500 -30.75 25.50 -7.87
C LYS A 500 -29.30 25.18 -8.23
N ALA A 501 -28.55 24.54 -7.34
CA ALA A 501 -27.14 24.22 -7.57
C ALA A 501 -26.72 22.88 -6.96
N ARG A 502 -25.55 22.39 -7.40
CA ARG A 502 -24.85 21.24 -6.83
C ARG A 502 -23.63 21.67 -6.03
N TYR A 503 -23.27 20.86 -5.04
CA TYR A 503 -22.24 21.15 -4.07
C TYR A 503 -21.37 19.93 -3.80
N GLU A 504 -20.09 20.19 -3.59
CA GLU A 504 -19.14 19.25 -2.99
C GLU A 504 -19.03 19.56 -1.49
N PHE A 505 -18.91 18.51 -0.67
CA PHE A 505 -18.84 18.61 0.79
C PHE A 505 -17.48 18.11 1.27
N ASP A 506 -16.82 18.86 2.15
CA ASP A 506 -15.52 18.46 2.73
C ASP A 506 -15.66 17.35 3.78
N GLN A 507 -16.81 17.26 4.44
CA GLN A 507 -17.10 16.26 5.45
C GLN A 507 -18.53 15.71 5.35
N GLN A 508 -18.67 14.40 5.55
CA GLN A 508 -19.94 13.67 5.53
C GLN A 508 -20.06 12.68 6.70
N TYR A 509 -19.27 12.91 7.76
CA TYR A 509 -19.30 12.12 8.98
C TYR A 509 -19.38 13.02 10.21
N LEU A 510 -20.17 12.60 11.19
CA LEU A 510 -20.35 13.27 12.47
C LEU A 510 -19.79 12.40 13.60
N TYR A 511 -18.79 12.92 14.31
CA TYR A 511 -18.25 12.33 15.53
C TYR A 511 -18.89 13.00 16.75
N VAL A 512 -19.46 12.20 17.64
CA VAL A 512 -20.01 12.65 18.92
C VAL A 512 -19.19 12.01 20.02
N LYS A 513 -18.44 12.84 20.75
CA LYS A 513 -17.50 12.38 21.79
C LYS A 513 -17.76 13.08 23.11
N GLU A 514 -17.77 14.40 23.12
CA GLU A 514 -17.86 15.19 24.34
C GLU A 514 -19.30 15.58 24.66
N LYS A 515 -19.54 16.18 25.83
CA LYS A 515 -20.86 16.76 26.14
C LYS A 515 -21.27 17.85 25.15
N GLN A 516 -20.31 18.57 24.59
CA GLN A 516 -20.49 19.59 23.56
C GLN A 516 -19.53 19.30 22.42
N ASN A 517 -20.05 19.21 21.20
CA ASN A 517 -19.30 18.89 20.00
C ASN A 517 -19.59 19.96 18.95
N ASN A 518 -18.62 20.24 18.10
CA ASN A 518 -18.77 21.19 17.01
C ASN A 518 -18.41 20.48 15.70
N LEU A 519 -19.22 20.70 14.67
CA LEU A 519 -18.93 20.26 13.31
C LEU A 519 -19.22 21.42 12.37
N ALA A 520 -18.22 21.81 11.57
CA ALA A 520 -18.41 22.70 10.44
C ALA A 520 -18.34 21.87 9.16
N ILE A 521 -19.29 22.09 8.24
CA ILE A 521 -19.31 21.46 6.92
C ILE A 521 -19.22 22.57 5.89
N LYS A 522 -18.23 22.49 5.00
CA LYS A 522 -18.06 23.42 3.89
C LYS A 522 -18.79 22.92 2.65
N PHE A 523 -19.60 23.80 2.09
CA PHE A 523 -20.37 23.56 0.88
C PHE A 523 -19.67 24.30 -0.26
N LYS A 524 -18.88 23.58 -1.05
CA LYS A 524 -18.26 24.14 -2.25
C LYS A 524 -19.26 24.02 -3.39
N LYS A 525 -19.85 25.14 -3.79
CA LYS A 525 -20.74 25.18 -4.96
C LYS A 525 -19.94 24.78 -6.21
N ILE A 526 -20.53 23.92 -7.03
CA ILE A 526 -20.05 23.65 -8.39
C ILE A 526 -20.63 24.76 -9.27
N GLU A 527 -19.82 25.77 -9.59
CA GLU A 527 -20.20 26.89 -10.45
C GLU A 527 -20.05 26.56 -11.93
N THR A 528 -19.16 25.65 -12.28
CA THR A 528 -18.99 25.18 -13.65
C THR A 528 -18.46 23.76 -13.63
N SER A 529 -18.99 22.93 -14.53
CA SER A 529 -18.52 21.56 -14.69
C SER A 529 -17.04 21.48 -15.04
N ASN A 530 -16.31 20.56 -14.41
CA ASN A 530 -14.92 20.26 -14.73
C ASN A 530 -14.71 19.80 -16.19
N LEU A 531 -15.77 19.41 -16.91
CA LEU A 531 -15.70 19.12 -18.36
C LEU A 531 -15.25 20.33 -19.19
N VAL A 532 -15.43 21.55 -18.67
CA VAL A 532 -14.99 22.80 -19.32
C VAL A 532 -13.47 22.97 -19.29
N ASN A 533 -12.82 22.34 -18.32
CA ASN A 533 -11.40 22.51 -18.07
C ASN A 533 -10.59 21.83 -19.17
N GLN A 534 -9.43 22.41 -19.46
CA GLN A 534 -8.55 21.97 -20.53
C GLN A 534 -7.11 21.95 -20.03
N SER A 535 -6.33 20.99 -20.54
CA SER A 535 -4.89 20.90 -20.30
C SER A 535 -4.12 21.09 -21.60
N ILE A 536 -3.03 21.86 -21.52
CA ILE A 536 -2.07 22.09 -22.59
C ILE A 536 -0.69 21.68 -22.07
N GLN A 537 -0.12 20.66 -22.69
CA GLN A 537 1.23 20.14 -22.42
C GLN A 537 2.26 20.86 -23.28
N LEU A 538 3.35 21.27 -22.63
CA LEU A 538 4.53 21.83 -23.28
C LEU A 538 5.67 20.81 -23.19
N LEU A 539 6.10 20.33 -24.35
CA LEU A 539 7.12 19.29 -24.49
C LEU A 539 8.45 19.88 -24.95
N GLY A 540 9.53 19.31 -24.44
CA GLY A 540 10.90 19.72 -24.70
C GLY A 540 11.64 18.75 -25.61
N LEU A 541 12.98 18.77 -25.49
CA LEU A 541 13.85 17.82 -26.19
C LEU A 541 13.42 16.37 -25.89
N GLY A 542 13.34 15.55 -26.95
CA GLY A 542 12.90 14.16 -26.82
C GLY A 542 11.40 13.98 -26.51
N ASN A 543 10.59 15.03 -26.71
CA ASN A 543 9.15 15.06 -26.38
C ASN A 543 8.87 14.86 -24.89
N GLN A 544 9.84 15.14 -24.02
CA GLN A 544 9.63 15.09 -22.57
C GLN A 544 8.83 16.31 -22.12
N GLN A 545 7.77 16.10 -21.36
CA GLN A 545 7.00 17.20 -20.77
C GLN A 545 7.87 18.00 -19.80
N PHE A 546 7.97 19.31 -20.02
CA PHE A 546 8.65 20.23 -19.11
C PHE A 546 7.69 21.17 -18.39
N ALA A 547 6.50 21.40 -18.96
CA ALA A 547 5.45 22.16 -18.31
C ALA A 547 4.04 21.72 -18.75
N GLU A 548 3.05 22.05 -17.94
CA GLU A 548 1.62 21.86 -18.22
C GLU A 548 0.85 23.08 -17.72
N LEU A 549 -0.07 23.58 -18.55
CA LEU A 549 -1.03 24.62 -18.19
C LEU A 549 -2.43 24.00 -18.19
N SER A 550 -3.12 24.07 -17.06
CA SER A 550 -4.51 23.58 -16.91
C SER A 550 -5.45 24.68 -16.45
N THR A 551 -6.64 24.77 -17.03
CA THR A 551 -7.70 25.68 -16.58
C THR A 551 -8.56 25.04 -15.47
N ASN A 552 -9.10 25.85 -14.58
CA ASN A 552 -10.07 25.47 -13.56
C ASN A 552 -11.06 26.64 -13.38
N LEU A 553 -12.16 26.63 -14.14
CA LEU A 553 -13.15 27.70 -14.08
C LEU A 553 -13.95 27.71 -12.79
N ASN A 554 -14.17 26.56 -12.16
CA ASN A 554 -14.88 26.49 -10.90
C ASN A 554 -14.16 27.27 -9.79
N ASP A 555 -12.83 27.35 -9.85
CA ASP A 555 -12.00 28.11 -8.93
C ASP A 555 -11.45 29.41 -9.56
N HIS A 556 -11.97 29.81 -10.74
CA HIS A 556 -11.57 31.03 -11.48
C HIS A 556 -10.05 31.18 -11.69
N GLN A 557 -9.37 30.09 -12.03
CA GLN A 557 -7.90 30.07 -12.13
C GLN A 557 -7.37 29.21 -13.27
N ALA A 558 -6.14 29.48 -13.69
CA ALA A 558 -5.29 28.61 -14.48
C ALA A 558 -4.04 28.26 -13.67
N ILE A 559 -3.55 27.03 -13.85
CA ILE A 559 -2.40 26.51 -13.11
C ILE A 559 -1.31 26.17 -14.10
N LEU A 560 -0.15 26.81 -13.97
CA LEU A 560 1.06 26.48 -14.74
C LEU A 560 2.02 25.71 -13.84
N ASN A 561 2.33 24.47 -14.21
CA ASN A 561 3.31 23.64 -13.50
C ASN A 561 4.54 23.42 -14.40
N ILE A 562 5.72 23.85 -13.95
CA ILE A 562 7.00 23.68 -14.64
C ILE A 562 7.83 22.66 -13.87
N SER A 563 8.16 21.53 -14.51
CA SER A 563 8.77 20.37 -13.87
C SER A 563 10.22 20.12 -14.27
N LYS A 564 10.77 20.86 -15.26
CA LYS A 564 12.16 20.71 -15.71
C LYS A 564 12.89 22.05 -15.79
N THR A 565 14.11 22.09 -15.28
CA THR A 565 15.03 23.24 -15.41
C THR A 565 15.64 23.36 -16.80
N THR A 566 15.64 22.30 -17.59
CA THR A 566 16.16 22.30 -18.97
C THR A 566 15.12 21.73 -19.93
N PRO A 567 14.14 22.54 -20.38
CA PRO A 567 13.20 22.14 -21.43
C PRO A 567 13.90 21.64 -22.70
N HIS A 568 14.95 22.34 -23.14
CA HIS A 568 15.67 22.01 -24.36
C HIS A 568 17.13 22.50 -24.32
N SER A 569 18.09 21.58 -24.20
CA SER A 569 19.51 21.91 -24.02
C SER A 569 20.14 22.75 -25.14
N TYR A 570 19.65 22.63 -26.38
CA TYR A 570 20.10 23.45 -27.52
C TYR A 570 19.60 24.91 -27.53
N TYR A 571 18.71 25.29 -26.61
CA TYR A 571 18.15 26.65 -26.48
C TYR A 571 18.80 27.40 -25.31
N LYS A 572 20.13 27.28 -25.17
CA LYS A 572 20.84 27.91 -24.06
C LYS A 572 20.76 29.44 -24.15
N GLY A 573 20.17 30.07 -23.14
CA GLY A 573 19.94 31.52 -23.10
C GLY A 573 18.91 32.01 -24.13
N ILE A 574 18.14 31.08 -24.72
CA ILE A 574 17.10 31.37 -25.69
C ILE A 574 15.74 31.05 -25.05
N LYS A 575 14.82 32.01 -25.19
CA LYS A 575 13.41 31.84 -24.85
C LYS A 575 12.81 30.66 -25.63
N TYR A 576 12.25 29.70 -24.91
CA TYR A 576 11.69 28.49 -25.49
C TYR A 576 10.16 28.50 -25.50
N ALA A 577 9.56 29.03 -24.42
CA ALA A 577 8.11 29.24 -24.33
C ALA A 577 7.77 30.52 -23.56
N THR A 578 6.55 31.00 -23.73
CA THR A 578 5.99 32.11 -22.92
C THR A 578 4.52 31.88 -22.69
N ILE A 579 4.06 32.11 -21.47
CA ILE A 579 2.65 32.13 -21.10
C ILE A 579 2.31 33.54 -20.66
N GLU A 580 1.31 34.15 -21.29
CA GLU A 580 0.78 35.46 -20.90
C GLU A 580 -0.73 35.38 -20.73
N VAL A 581 -1.24 35.99 -19.67
CA VAL A 581 -2.68 36.11 -19.40
C VAL A 581 -3.06 37.57 -19.31
N ARG A 582 -4.12 37.93 -20.03
CA ARG A 582 -4.75 39.25 -19.98
C ARG A 582 -6.18 39.16 -19.47
N ASP A 583 -6.60 40.16 -18.71
CA ASP A 583 -7.98 40.30 -18.27
C ASP A 583 -8.91 40.75 -19.42
N VAL A 584 -10.18 40.98 -19.10
CA VAL A 584 -11.20 41.45 -20.05
C VAL A 584 -10.93 42.85 -20.61
N ASN A 585 -10.08 43.65 -19.97
CA ASN A 585 -9.69 45.00 -20.39
C ASN A 585 -8.36 45.02 -21.15
N ASP A 586 -7.85 43.85 -21.56
CA ASP A 586 -6.54 43.66 -22.19
C ASP A 586 -5.34 44.02 -21.29
N GLN A 587 -5.51 44.13 -19.97
CA GLN A 587 -4.42 44.32 -19.02
C GLN A 587 -3.68 42.99 -18.79
N ILE A 588 -2.36 42.99 -18.93
CA ILE A 588 -1.52 41.83 -18.60
C ILE A 588 -1.52 41.64 -17.08
N ILE A 589 -2.07 40.54 -16.62
CA ILE A 589 -2.10 40.16 -15.20
C ILE A 589 -1.06 39.10 -14.84
N PHE A 590 -0.54 38.39 -15.86
CA PHE A 590 0.52 37.41 -15.68
C PHE A 590 1.35 37.28 -16.95
N THR A 591 2.67 37.18 -16.80
CA THR A 591 3.56 36.75 -17.88
C THR A 591 4.68 35.90 -17.31
N LYS A 592 4.99 34.78 -17.98
CA LYS A 592 6.08 33.89 -17.62
C LYS A 592 6.86 33.50 -18.86
N GLU A 593 8.10 33.96 -18.92
CA GLU A 593 9.06 33.51 -19.92
C GLU A 593 9.77 32.25 -19.43
N ILE A 594 9.86 31.23 -20.29
CA ILE A 594 10.53 29.97 -19.99
C ILE A 594 11.69 29.79 -20.97
N GLN A 595 12.90 29.79 -20.43
CA GLN A 595 14.15 29.61 -21.16
C GLN A 595 14.37 28.12 -21.48
N GLY A 596 15.08 27.83 -22.57
CA GLY A 596 15.40 26.44 -22.96
C GLY A 596 16.33 25.71 -21.97
N THR A 597 17.11 26.48 -21.22
CA THR A 597 17.96 26.00 -20.11
C THR A 597 17.81 26.95 -18.92
N ASN A 598 17.99 26.44 -17.70
CA ASN A 598 17.87 27.20 -16.46
C ASN A 598 16.47 27.80 -16.21
N ALA A 599 15.41 27.10 -16.64
CA ALA A 599 14.04 27.44 -16.30
C ALA A 599 13.78 27.27 -14.79
N THR A 600 12.97 28.14 -14.22
CA THR A 600 12.52 28.02 -12.83
C THR A 600 11.40 27.00 -12.73
N VAL A 601 11.63 25.91 -12.00
CA VAL A 601 10.60 24.90 -11.68
C VAL A 601 9.67 25.41 -10.60
N GLY A 602 8.41 24.99 -10.63
CA GLY A 602 7.41 25.40 -9.66
C GLY A 602 5.99 25.43 -10.22
N LYS A 603 5.05 25.75 -9.34
CA LYS A 603 3.63 25.88 -9.64
C LYS A 603 3.22 27.34 -9.50
N GLU A 604 2.60 27.89 -10.54
CA GLU A 604 2.02 29.24 -10.54
C GLU A 604 0.49 29.10 -10.60
N ILE A 605 -0.22 29.81 -9.72
CA ILE A 605 -1.68 29.92 -9.73
C ILE A 605 -2.05 31.30 -10.27
N ILE A 606 -2.80 31.33 -11.36
CA ILE A 606 -3.05 32.54 -12.15
C ILE A 606 -4.57 32.79 -12.16
N PRO A 607 -5.06 33.99 -11.79
CA PRO A 607 -6.46 34.33 -11.97
C PRO A 607 -6.88 34.17 -13.44
N PHE A 608 -7.97 33.45 -13.70
CA PHE A 608 -8.42 33.17 -15.05
C PHE A 608 -9.93 32.91 -15.11
N GLU A 609 -10.65 33.84 -15.72
CA GLU A 609 -12.12 33.84 -15.80
C GLU A 609 -12.60 33.86 -17.25
N VAL A 610 -13.91 33.69 -17.44
CA VAL A 610 -14.56 33.87 -18.75
C VAL A 610 -14.27 35.28 -19.28
N GLY A 611 -13.86 35.36 -20.55
CA GLY A 611 -13.46 36.59 -21.23
C GLY A 611 -11.96 36.90 -21.15
N TYR A 612 -11.21 36.27 -20.25
CA TYR A 612 -9.76 36.45 -20.18
C TYR A 612 -9.08 35.86 -21.42
N LYS A 613 -7.93 36.42 -21.77
CA LYS A 613 -7.15 36.02 -22.94
C LYS A 613 -5.87 35.33 -22.50
N LEU A 614 -5.59 34.19 -23.12
CA LEU A 614 -4.38 33.40 -22.89
C LEU A 614 -3.53 33.41 -24.16
N PHE A 615 -2.25 33.72 -24.02
CA PHE A 615 -1.29 33.68 -25.12
C PHE A 615 -0.18 32.71 -24.77
N ILE A 616 0.07 31.77 -25.68
CA ILE A 616 1.12 30.77 -25.56
C ILE A 616 2.05 30.91 -26.75
N PHE A 617 3.30 31.25 -26.48
CA PHE A 617 4.40 31.08 -27.42
C PHE A 617 5.11 29.76 -27.11
N HIS A 618 5.40 28.96 -28.14
CA HIS A 618 6.27 27.80 -28.05
C HIS A 618 7.10 27.70 -29.32
N ASP A 619 8.44 27.64 -29.23
CA ASP A 619 9.28 27.71 -30.43
C ASP A 619 9.09 26.49 -31.36
N GLU A 620 8.71 25.36 -30.77
CA GLU A 620 8.44 24.09 -31.48
C GLU A 620 6.96 23.63 -31.43
N THR A 621 5.99 24.56 -31.50
CA THR A 621 4.53 24.24 -31.41
C THR A 621 4.10 23.02 -32.21
N LYS A 622 4.49 22.94 -33.49
CA LYS A 622 4.04 21.91 -34.44
C LYS A 622 4.06 20.49 -33.85
N ASN A 623 5.12 20.16 -33.12
CA ASN A 623 5.32 18.82 -32.60
C ASN A 623 5.24 18.76 -31.06
N ARG A 624 5.30 19.89 -30.36
CA ARG A 624 5.60 19.91 -28.92
C ARG A 624 4.68 20.79 -28.05
N LEU A 625 3.71 21.48 -28.64
CA LEU A 625 2.58 22.03 -27.89
C LEU A 625 1.36 21.15 -28.14
N LYS A 626 0.85 20.48 -27.10
CA LYS A 626 -0.17 19.43 -27.21
C LYS A 626 -1.34 19.69 -26.30
N SER A 627 -2.53 19.30 -26.76
CA SER A 627 -3.73 19.17 -25.93
C SER A 627 -4.49 17.94 -26.43
N SER A 628 -5.26 17.30 -25.56
CA SER A 628 -6.20 16.24 -25.96
C SER A 628 -7.26 16.76 -26.93
N GLU A 629 -7.52 18.07 -26.89
CA GLU A 629 -8.49 18.75 -27.73
C GLU A 629 -7.81 19.45 -28.91
N LYS A 630 -8.54 19.57 -30.02
CA LYS A 630 -8.08 20.25 -31.24
C LYS A 630 -8.17 21.77 -31.10
N ILE A 631 -7.43 22.32 -30.14
CA ILE A 631 -7.39 23.76 -29.82
C ILE A 631 -6.06 24.42 -30.16
N ILE A 632 -5.02 23.65 -30.49
CA ILE A 632 -3.69 24.17 -30.82
C ILE A 632 -3.49 24.33 -32.34
N ASP A 633 -3.21 25.54 -32.80
CA ASP A 633 -2.73 25.80 -34.16
C ASP A 633 -1.26 25.39 -34.26
N SER A 634 -1.06 24.14 -34.67
CA SER A 634 0.28 23.56 -34.86
C SER A 634 1.12 24.28 -35.93
N SER A 635 0.52 25.12 -36.78
CA SER A 635 1.23 25.89 -37.81
C SER A 635 1.84 27.20 -37.28
N LYS A 636 1.47 27.63 -36.07
CA LYS A 636 1.89 28.91 -35.48
C LYS A 636 2.69 28.67 -34.20
N LYS A 637 3.78 29.44 -34.04
CA LYS A 637 4.52 29.48 -32.77
C LYS A 637 3.72 30.15 -31.66
N GLU A 638 2.81 31.06 -32.02
CA GLU A 638 1.94 31.79 -31.10
C GLU A 638 0.50 31.33 -31.24
N ASN A 639 -0.08 30.88 -30.12
CA ASN A 639 -1.48 30.53 -30.00
C ASN A 639 -2.16 31.51 -29.05
N SER A 640 -3.29 32.06 -29.47
CA SER A 640 -4.07 33.00 -28.66
C SER A 640 -5.47 32.45 -28.44
N PHE A 641 -5.93 32.52 -27.20
CA PHE A 641 -7.19 31.98 -26.76
C PHE A 641 -7.99 33.05 -26.03
N ILE A 642 -9.31 32.94 -26.10
CA ILE A 642 -10.22 33.57 -25.15
C ILE A 642 -10.95 32.48 -24.37
N MET A 643 -11.03 32.64 -23.05
CA MET A 643 -11.78 31.72 -22.21
C MET A 643 -13.27 31.98 -22.39
N THR A 644 -14.03 30.94 -22.71
CA THR A 644 -15.49 31.00 -22.81
C THR A 644 -16.10 30.16 -21.70
N GLN A 645 -17.43 30.25 -21.52
CA GLN A 645 -18.17 29.36 -20.61
C GLN A 645 -18.09 27.88 -20.99
N TYR A 646 -17.60 27.54 -22.20
CA TYR A 646 -17.43 26.17 -22.69
C TYR A 646 -15.95 25.79 -22.91
N GLY A 647 -15.01 26.61 -22.44
CA GLY A 647 -13.57 26.38 -22.57
C GLY A 647 -12.87 27.38 -23.50
N LEU A 648 -11.61 27.12 -23.82
CA LEU A 648 -10.75 27.98 -24.63
C LEU A 648 -11.16 27.96 -26.10
N LYS A 649 -11.44 29.14 -26.63
CA LYS A 649 -11.57 29.40 -28.06
C LYS A 649 -10.25 29.95 -28.59
N ASN A 650 -9.61 29.22 -29.49
CA ASN A 650 -8.46 29.68 -30.24
C ASN A 650 -8.92 30.70 -31.30
N ASN A 651 -8.35 31.91 -31.27
CA ASN A 651 -8.74 33.00 -32.17
C ASN A 651 -8.34 32.78 -33.63
N GLN A 652 -7.43 31.84 -33.89
CA GLN A 652 -6.86 31.56 -35.21
C GLN A 652 -7.48 30.32 -35.88
N LEU A 653 -7.90 29.32 -35.10
CA LEU A 653 -8.44 28.05 -35.62
C LEU A 653 -9.95 28.05 -35.89
N GLY A 654 -10.69 29.02 -35.36
CA GLY A 654 -12.15 29.01 -35.44
C GLY A 654 -12.79 27.78 -34.79
N ASN A 655 -12.16 27.20 -33.77
CA ASN A 655 -12.76 26.09 -33.03
C ASN A 655 -14.07 26.53 -32.35
N ASN A 656 -14.95 25.56 -32.12
CA ASN A 656 -16.23 25.76 -31.46
C ASN A 656 -16.18 25.10 -30.07
N PRO A 657 -15.90 25.85 -28.99
CA PRO A 657 -15.86 25.31 -27.63
C PRO A 657 -17.16 24.65 -27.21
N GLU A 658 -18.32 25.19 -27.60
CA GLU A 658 -19.63 24.61 -27.24
C GLU A 658 -19.82 23.23 -27.85
N HIS A 659 -19.50 23.08 -29.15
CA HIS A 659 -19.56 21.78 -29.81
C HIS A 659 -18.61 20.76 -29.15
N GLN A 660 -17.37 21.17 -28.85
CA GLN A 660 -16.39 20.32 -28.18
C GLN A 660 -16.83 19.93 -26.77
N PHE A 661 -17.45 20.86 -26.04
CA PHE A 661 -18.01 20.61 -24.72
C PHE A 661 -19.16 19.60 -24.77
N VAL A 662 -20.05 19.70 -25.76
CA VAL A 662 -21.13 18.71 -25.99
C VAL A 662 -20.54 17.34 -26.35
N GLU A 663 -19.52 17.26 -27.21
CA GLU A 663 -18.84 16.00 -27.52
C GLU A 663 -18.21 15.35 -26.29
N LYS A 664 -17.58 16.13 -25.41
CA LYS A 664 -17.04 15.65 -24.14
C LYS A 664 -18.12 15.11 -23.22
N LEU A 665 -19.24 15.83 -23.10
CA LEU A 665 -20.38 15.43 -22.30
C LEU A 665 -20.95 14.10 -22.80
N SER A 666 -21.21 13.98 -24.11
CA SER A 666 -21.67 12.72 -24.71
C SER A 666 -20.68 11.59 -24.47
N SER A 667 -19.37 11.81 -24.69
CA SER A 667 -18.36 10.78 -24.45
C SER A 667 -18.27 10.36 -22.98
N MET A 668 -18.49 11.28 -22.03
CA MET A 668 -18.55 10.94 -20.60
C MET A 668 -19.78 10.09 -20.29
N LEU A 669 -20.94 10.44 -20.85
CA LEU A 669 -22.17 9.68 -20.67
C LEU A 669 -22.04 8.27 -21.26
N ASP A 670 -21.49 8.12 -22.47
CA ASP A 670 -21.23 6.81 -23.09
C ASP A 670 -20.39 5.92 -22.16
N LYS A 671 -19.30 6.48 -21.59
CA LYS A 671 -18.45 5.76 -20.63
C LYS A 671 -19.18 5.36 -19.36
N ILE A 672 -20.16 6.14 -18.91
CA ILE A 672 -20.97 5.80 -17.73
C ILE A 672 -21.88 4.62 -18.02
N PHE A 673 -22.48 4.56 -19.22
CA PHE A 673 -23.29 3.40 -19.61
C PHE A 673 -22.46 2.12 -19.77
N ASP A 674 -21.17 2.26 -20.12
CA ASP A 674 -20.23 1.15 -20.18
C ASP A 674 -19.64 0.75 -18.81
N ASP A 675 -19.83 1.56 -17.76
CA ASP A 675 -19.28 1.33 -16.42
C ASP A 675 -20.21 0.45 -15.57
N SER A 676 -19.94 -0.85 -15.54
CA SER A 676 -20.73 -1.85 -14.81
C SER A 676 -20.84 -1.61 -13.30
N ASP A 677 -19.86 -0.90 -12.71
CA ASP A 677 -19.77 -0.69 -11.26
C ASP A 677 -20.32 0.69 -10.85
N ASN A 678 -20.79 1.49 -11.82
CA ASN A 678 -21.30 2.86 -11.66
C ASN A 678 -20.30 3.84 -11.00
N MET A 679 -19.03 3.48 -10.84
CA MET A 679 -18.02 4.31 -10.15
C MET A 679 -17.84 5.68 -10.80
N LEU A 680 -17.82 5.73 -12.13
CA LEU A 680 -17.70 6.95 -12.90
C LEU A 680 -18.92 7.84 -12.73
N LEU A 681 -20.12 7.26 -12.66
CA LEU A 681 -21.34 8.01 -12.36
C LEU A 681 -21.26 8.63 -10.96
N LEU A 682 -20.81 7.87 -9.96
CA LEU A 682 -20.65 8.37 -8.59
C LEU A 682 -19.64 9.50 -8.47
N ALA A 683 -18.58 9.44 -9.28
CA ALA A 683 -17.57 10.48 -9.33
C ALA A 683 -18.08 11.77 -10.01
N THR A 684 -18.97 11.65 -11.00
CA THR A 684 -19.26 12.73 -11.95
C THR A 684 -20.71 13.22 -11.97
N LYS A 685 -21.65 12.58 -11.28
CA LYS A 685 -23.09 12.91 -11.32
C LYS A 685 -23.37 14.41 -11.17
N ASP A 686 -22.79 15.04 -10.14
CA ASP A 686 -23.01 16.47 -9.87
C ASP A 686 -22.34 17.36 -10.94
N GLN A 687 -21.19 16.93 -11.47
CA GLN A 687 -20.49 17.61 -12.57
C GLN A 687 -21.25 17.51 -13.89
N LEU A 688 -21.96 16.40 -14.15
CA LEU A 688 -22.82 16.22 -15.31
C LEU A 688 -24.08 17.07 -15.22
N TRP A 689 -24.69 17.13 -14.02
CA TRP A 689 -25.85 17.99 -13.79
C TRP A 689 -25.52 19.44 -14.11
N GLU A 690 -24.36 19.94 -13.65
CA GLU A 690 -23.93 21.31 -13.95
C GLU A 690 -23.62 21.49 -15.44
N ALA A 691 -22.93 20.52 -16.07
CA ALA A 691 -22.62 20.58 -17.50
C ALA A 691 -23.87 20.71 -18.36
N ILE A 692 -24.89 19.89 -18.10
CA ILE A 692 -26.14 19.90 -18.87
C ILE A 692 -26.90 21.21 -18.66
N ASN A 693 -26.93 21.74 -17.43
CA ASN A 693 -27.62 22.99 -17.13
C ASN A 693 -26.93 24.23 -17.73
N SER A 694 -25.62 24.17 -18.02
CA SER A 694 -24.90 25.25 -18.70
C SER A 694 -25.15 25.35 -20.20
N LEU A 695 -25.75 24.32 -20.83
CA LEU A 695 -25.98 24.30 -22.29
C LEU A 695 -27.08 25.28 -22.71
N GLN A 696 -26.97 25.80 -23.94
CA GLN A 696 -28.07 26.50 -24.60
C GLN A 696 -29.16 25.54 -25.11
N GLU A 697 -30.35 26.07 -25.36
CA GLU A 697 -31.40 25.34 -26.08
C GLU A 697 -31.04 25.14 -27.56
N PRO A 698 -31.38 23.99 -28.17
CA PRO A 698 -32.22 22.90 -27.63
C PRO A 698 -31.46 21.81 -26.86
N ASN A 699 -30.12 21.89 -26.79
CA ASN A 699 -29.29 20.82 -26.22
C ASN A 699 -29.61 20.57 -24.75
N ARG A 700 -29.79 21.63 -23.95
CA ARG A 700 -30.17 21.51 -22.55
C ARG A 700 -31.43 20.66 -22.36
N THR A 701 -32.52 20.99 -23.06
CA THR A 701 -33.77 20.22 -22.99
C THR A 701 -33.57 18.77 -23.43
N TYR A 702 -32.82 18.56 -24.51
CA TYR A 702 -32.52 17.21 -25.00
C TYR A 702 -31.81 16.36 -23.93
N PHE A 703 -30.67 16.82 -23.40
CA PHE A 703 -29.89 16.06 -22.42
C PHE A 703 -30.63 15.87 -21.08
N LEU A 704 -31.39 16.87 -20.61
CA LEU A 704 -32.21 16.71 -19.40
C LEU A 704 -33.31 15.66 -19.57
N SER A 705 -33.88 15.55 -20.77
CA SER A 705 -34.94 14.59 -21.07
C SER A 705 -34.39 13.17 -21.23
N GLU A 706 -33.29 13.02 -21.97
CA GLU A 706 -32.70 11.73 -22.31
C GLU A 706 -32.03 11.05 -21.09
N TYR A 707 -31.33 11.83 -20.25
CA TYR A 707 -30.53 11.30 -19.13
C TYR A 707 -31.15 11.54 -17.77
N LYS A 708 -32.47 11.74 -17.73
CA LYS A 708 -33.23 12.05 -16.50
C LYS A 708 -32.99 11.02 -15.38
N ASP A 709 -32.90 9.76 -15.73
CA ASP A 709 -32.77 8.66 -14.75
C ASP A 709 -31.40 8.63 -14.06
N ILE A 710 -30.35 9.11 -14.75
CA ILE A 710 -28.99 9.20 -14.21
C ILE A 710 -28.83 10.43 -13.30
N LEU A 711 -29.54 11.50 -13.61
CA LEU A 711 -29.41 12.80 -12.94
C LEU A 711 -30.23 12.91 -11.65
N ASN A 712 -31.27 12.08 -11.48
CA ASN A 712 -32.15 12.09 -10.31
C ASN A 712 -31.63 11.27 -9.14
#